data_AF-A0A933SR40-F1
#
_entry.id   AF-A0A933SR40-F1
#
_cell.length_a   1.000
_cell.length_b   1.000
_cell.length_c   1.000
_cell.angle_alpha   90.00
_cell.angle_beta   90.00
_cell.angle_gamma   90.00
#
_symmetry.space_group_name_H-M   'P 1'
#
loop_
_entity.id
_entity.type
_entity.pdbx_description
1 polymer ?
#
loop_
_entity_poly.entity_id
_entity_poly.type
_entity_poly.pdbx_seq_one_letter_code
_entity_poly.pdbx_strand_id
1 'polypeptide(L)'
;MSKGLVLVVDDEENILSSLEGILHDDGYDVVTVDEGETALNIIESDHPDLVLLDIWLPGMDGIEVLKSAKRTGVEAEFIMMSGHGSIDTAVQATKLGAFDFIEKPLSLEGVLLMVKLAMERRKKQVEGAREESVRGKIDQFIGTSESANRIREQLKTLWPDEKHITITGEEGTGKSLIAGLLCSQIQNAGRPCVKVDCVSLPKKQANKVLLGAGVKGNENIPAFGAANGGSIVLDGLDQLPLNVQSNILKAFKNGFRGAKSKKEPGYEVRIIAVLSAAWERKIEEGGLNRELMEFLGAERIFVPPLRERYMDIEPLANFFLSQGNKDSQARPAMVLGKGTLETLTRHSWPGNVKELRSALENIHIADGSKQYITPDDLPDPIRQGSPKLFPKPADGSRRIKDADFLWDKESLLYHMRKNQWDIKAAAKAMRLPADRLEKKLAVYGLDIESLKRQTFTMQKTLKRSVVLCGQGLHSGIKTGLILSPLPPDSGIVFCDISTGETIRAHLDYVDSTDFATGLRKGKKVVRTIEHILAVLHMYRINNLLIKMGDEVPIMDGSASDFCGLVEDGGLEEQDVFCEELVIDKVYEAAFAETNGKSISIGPAESLSIHYTLEYPAPIGRQEFLFESAGKEYFKNEIAPARTFGFLKDYGKLEEMGLASGGRLSNLILLDDGKVLNTALRFPDEFVRHKILDILGDIYLLGRPVRGKITARMTGHRENIALLRMIKAGHPDFL
;
A
#
# COMPACT_ATOMS: atom_id res chain seq x y z
N MET A 1 -25.73 22.60 -19.94
CA MET A 1 -25.59 21.15 -20.22
C MET A 1 -26.36 20.45 -19.13
N SER A 2 -27.17 19.47 -19.50
CA SER A 2 -27.98 18.67 -18.56
C SER A 2 -27.10 18.01 -17.50
N LYS A 3 -27.61 17.90 -16.27
CA LYS A 3 -26.96 17.23 -15.14
C LYS A 3 -27.04 15.69 -15.23
N GLY A 4 -27.83 15.16 -16.16
CA GLY A 4 -28.04 13.73 -16.41
C GLY A 4 -29.52 13.39 -16.69
N LEU A 5 -29.77 12.17 -17.14
CA LEU A 5 -31.12 11.71 -17.52
C LEU A 5 -31.79 10.94 -16.37
N VAL A 6 -32.97 11.39 -15.94
CA VAL A 6 -33.77 10.77 -14.89
C VAL A 6 -35.07 10.23 -15.49
N LEU A 7 -35.33 8.93 -15.31
CA LEU A 7 -36.60 8.30 -15.65
C LEU A 7 -37.50 8.26 -14.39
N VAL A 8 -38.71 8.77 -14.50
CA VAL A 8 -39.71 8.74 -13.41
C VAL A 8 -40.87 7.83 -13.84
N VAL A 9 -41.20 6.87 -12.99
CA VAL A 9 -42.21 5.83 -13.24
C VAL A 9 -43.21 5.81 -12.09
N ASP A 10 -44.45 6.21 -12.35
CA ASP A 10 -45.53 6.31 -11.36
C ASP A 10 -46.89 6.32 -12.06
N ASP A 11 -47.91 5.64 -11.52
CA ASP A 11 -49.25 5.61 -12.12
C ASP A 11 -50.09 6.86 -11.79
N GLU A 12 -49.64 7.69 -10.85
CA GLU A 12 -50.28 8.94 -10.47
C GLU A 12 -49.77 10.14 -11.29
N GLU A 13 -50.60 10.68 -12.18
CA GLU A 13 -50.28 11.84 -13.05
C GLU A 13 -49.79 13.09 -12.26
N ASN A 14 -50.33 13.30 -11.06
CA ASN A 14 -49.92 14.40 -10.19
C ASN A 14 -48.47 14.25 -9.69
N ILE A 15 -48.01 13.02 -9.47
CA ILE A 15 -46.64 12.73 -9.03
C ILE A 15 -45.68 12.91 -10.18
N LEU A 16 -46.01 12.36 -11.36
CA LEU A 16 -45.23 12.53 -12.58
C LEU A 16 -45.00 14.01 -12.89
N SER A 17 -46.07 14.81 -12.95
CA SER A 17 -45.98 16.25 -13.27
C SER A 17 -45.20 17.05 -12.23
N SER A 18 -45.34 16.72 -10.94
CA SER A 18 -44.61 17.39 -9.85
C SER A 18 -43.11 17.08 -9.87
N LEU A 19 -42.74 15.81 -10.11
CA LEU A 19 -41.35 15.38 -10.20
C LEU A 19 -40.67 15.86 -11.48
N GLU A 20 -41.38 15.83 -12.61
CA GLU A 20 -40.89 16.39 -13.88
C GLU A 20 -40.55 17.87 -13.74
N GLY A 21 -41.46 18.67 -13.17
CA GLY A 21 -41.23 20.10 -12.96
C GLY A 21 -40.01 20.39 -12.08
N ILE A 22 -39.95 19.78 -10.88
CA ILE A 22 -38.88 20.09 -9.92
C ILE A 22 -37.49 19.62 -10.39
N LEU A 23 -37.41 18.47 -11.08
CA LEU A 23 -36.15 17.91 -11.57
C LEU A 23 -35.64 18.67 -12.80
N HIS A 24 -36.55 19.12 -13.67
CA HIS A 24 -36.18 20.04 -14.75
C HIS A 24 -35.68 21.38 -14.22
N ASP A 25 -36.32 21.94 -13.19
CA ASP A 25 -35.86 23.18 -12.55
C ASP A 25 -34.47 23.05 -11.91
N ASP A 26 -34.11 21.87 -11.39
CA ASP A 26 -32.75 21.58 -10.93
C ASP A 26 -31.78 21.23 -12.07
N GLY A 27 -32.24 21.13 -13.33
CA GLY A 27 -31.40 21.00 -14.51
C GLY A 27 -31.08 19.57 -14.96
N TYR A 28 -31.93 18.60 -14.59
CA TYR A 28 -31.92 17.25 -15.16
C TYR A 28 -32.80 17.17 -16.42
N ASP A 29 -32.48 16.22 -17.31
CA ASP A 29 -33.43 15.79 -18.34
C ASP A 29 -34.33 14.74 -17.73
N VAL A 30 -35.64 14.86 -17.90
CA VAL A 30 -36.62 13.98 -17.27
C VAL A 30 -37.46 13.31 -18.33
N VAL A 31 -37.68 12.01 -18.17
CA VAL A 31 -38.65 11.24 -18.94
C VAL A 31 -39.63 10.62 -17.95
N THR A 32 -40.92 10.78 -18.20
CA THR A 32 -42.00 10.25 -17.35
C THR A 32 -42.74 9.13 -18.08
N VAL A 33 -43.10 8.07 -17.35
CA VAL A 33 -43.96 6.99 -17.83
C VAL A 33 -44.84 6.48 -16.69
N ASP A 34 -45.98 5.90 -17.04
CA ASP A 34 -47.00 5.39 -16.11
C ASP A 34 -47.02 3.86 -16.00
N GLU A 35 -46.29 3.15 -16.86
CA GLU A 35 -46.30 1.69 -16.94
C GLU A 35 -44.89 1.07 -16.83
N GLY A 36 -44.77 0.00 -16.03
CA GLY A 36 -43.49 -0.69 -15.79
C GLY A 36 -42.87 -1.36 -17.04
N GLU A 37 -43.70 -1.85 -17.97
CA GLU A 37 -43.21 -2.42 -19.24
C GLU A 37 -42.54 -1.36 -20.13
N THR A 38 -43.16 -0.19 -20.23
CA THR A 38 -42.61 0.95 -20.97
C THR A 38 -41.33 1.46 -20.31
N ALA A 39 -41.27 1.47 -18.98
CA ALA A 39 -40.06 1.82 -18.24
C ALA A 39 -38.87 0.92 -18.58
N LEU A 40 -39.07 -0.41 -18.68
CA LEU A 40 -38.00 -1.34 -19.07
C LEU A 40 -37.48 -1.06 -20.48
N ASN A 41 -38.37 -0.78 -21.44
CA ASN A 41 -37.97 -0.46 -22.81
C ASN A 41 -37.09 0.80 -22.86
N ILE A 42 -37.46 1.85 -22.10
CA ILE A 42 -36.69 3.10 -22.04
C ILE A 42 -35.35 2.89 -21.32
N ILE A 43 -35.32 2.09 -20.26
CA ILE A 43 -34.08 1.74 -19.56
C ILE A 43 -33.07 1.08 -20.53
N GLU A 44 -33.58 0.22 -21.42
CA GLU A 44 -32.76 -0.47 -22.43
C GLU A 44 -32.37 0.43 -23.62
N SER A 45 -33.24 1.34 -24.07
CA SER A 45 -32.97 2.17 -25.26
C SER A 45 -32.17 3.43 -24.95
N ASP A 46 -32.53 4.12 -23.85
CA ASP A 46 -32.12 5.50 -23.59
C ASP A 46 -31.12 5.59 -22.44
N HIS A 47 -30.90 4.48 -21.71
CA HIS A 47 -29.89 4.33 -20.66
C HIS A 47 -29.88 5.49 -19.64
N PRO A 48 -30.98 5.69 -18.88
CA PRO A 48 -31.05 6.73 -17.87
C PRO A 48 -29.98 6.54 -16.79
N ASP A 49 -29.53 7.65 -16.21
CA ASP A 49 -28.55 7.64 -15.11
C ASP A 49 -29.20 7.22 -13.78
N LEU A 50 -30.48 7.59 -13.61
CA LEU A 50 -31.29 7.34 -12.41
C LEU A 50 -32.73 7.00 -12.79
N VAL A 51 -33.33 6.06 -12.08
CA VAL A 51 -34.75 5.70 -12.18
C VAL A 51 -35.45 5.94 -10.84
N LEU A 52 -36.46 6.80 -10.80
CA LEU A 52 -37.42 6.92 -9.71
C LEU A 52 -38.61 6.02 -10.03
N LEU A 53 -38.89 5.03 -9.20
CA LEU A 53 -39.79 3.92 -9.53
C LEU A 53 -40.81 3.67 -8.43
N ASP A 54 -42.10 3.87 -8.69
CA ASP A 54 -43.14 3.42 -7.78
C ASP A 54 -43.12 1.89 -7.67
N ILE A 55 -43.33 1.39 -6.45
CA ILE A 55 -43.50 -0.02 -6.18
C ILE A 55 -44.83 -0.50 -6.79
N TRP A 56 -45.91 0.25 -6.58
CA TRP A 56 -47.24 -0.24 -6.93
C TRP A 56 -47.67 0.28 -8.31
N LEU A 57 -47.22 -0.39 -9.36
CA LEU A 57 -47.61 -0.08 -10.73
C LEU A 57 -48.67 -1.05 -11.28
N PRO A 58 -49.55 -0.60 -12.19
CA PRO A 58 -50.46 -1.48 -12.91
C PRO A 58 -49.67 -2.42 -13.84
N GLY A 59 -50.06 -3.70 -13.84
CA GLY A 59 -49.39 -4.73 -14.64
C GLY A 59 -48.13 -5.25 -13.96
N MET A 60 -46.97 -4.73 -14.35
CA MET A 60 -45.67 -5.14 -13.80
C MET A 60 -45.28 -4.27 -12.61
N ASP A 61 -45.16 -4.89 -11.43
CA ASP A 61 -44.75 -4.25 -10.17
C ASP A 61 -43.33 -3.64 -10.30
N GLY A 62 -43.09 -2.47 -9.68
CA GLY A 62 -41.79 -1.81 -9.66
C GLY A 62 -40.64 -2.69 -9.10
N ILE A 63 -40.92 -3.61 -8.18
CA ILE A 63 -39.93 -4.59 -7.71
C ILE A 63 -39.54 -5.56 -8.84
N GLU A 64 -40.48 -5.94 -9.71
CA GLU A 64 -40.21 -6.80 -10.86
C GLU A 64 -39.43 -6.06 -11.96
N VAL A 65 -39.74 -4.78 -12.17
CA VAL A 65 -38.96 -3.88 -13.03
C VAL A 65 -37.51 -3.77 -12.53
N LEU A 66 -37.30 -3.49 -11.23
CA LEU A 66 -35.97 -3.42 -10.63
C LEU A 66 -35.19 -4.74 -10.81
N LYS A 67 -35.81 -5.87 -10.52
CA LYS A 67 -35.18 -7.20 -10.68
C LYS A 67 -34.80 -7.47 -12.13
N SER A 68 -35.66 -7.11 -13.08
CA SER A 68 -35.42 -7.35 -14.50
C SER A 68 -34.29 -6.48 -15.02
N ALA A 69 -34.30 -5.18 -14.71
CA ALA A 69 -33.24 -4.26 -15.10
C ALA A 69 -31.88 -4.60 -14.47
N LYS A 70 -31.83 -5.00 -13.20
CA LYS A 70 -30.58 -5.41 -12.56
C LYS A 70 -30.03 -6.74 -13.10
N ARG A 71 -30.88 -7.66 -13.60
CA ARG A 71 -30.44 -8.90 -14.25
C ARG A 71 -29.79 -8.67 -15.61
N THR A 72 -30.23 -7.66 -16.36
CA THR A 72 -29.67 -7.30 -17.66
C THR A 72 -28.38 -6.48 -17.55
N GLY A 73 -27.92 -6.18 -16.33
CA GLY A 73 -26.66 -5.49 -16.07
C GLY A 73 -26.76 -3.97 -16.26
N VAL A 74 -27.97 -3.41 -16.17
CA VAL A 74 -28.20 -1.96 -16.27
C VAL A 74 -27.45 -1.23 -15.16
N GLU A 75 -26.69 -0.22 -15.55
CA GLU A 75 -25.85 0.55 -14.62
C GLU A 75 -26.56 1.74 -13.97
N ALA A 76 -27.83 2.00 -14.32
CA ALA A 76 -28.66 3.03 -13.70
C ALA A 76 -28.83 2.78 -12.19
N GLU A 77 -28.84 3.86 -11.42
CA GLU A 77 -29.24 3.81 -10.01
C GLU A 77 -30.78 3.81 -9.92
N PHE A 78 -31.34 3.19 -8.87
CA PHE A 78 -32.80 3.08 -8.68
C PHE A 78 -33.19 3.62 -7.31
N ILE A 79 -34.19 4.49 -7.26
CA ILE A 79 -34.83 4.93 -6.02
C ILE A 79 -36.29 4.48 -6.06
N MET A 80 -36.70 3.70 -5.07
CA MET A 80 -38.06 3.17 -5.00
C MET A 80 -38.99 4.17 -4.30
N MET A 81 -40.21 4.35 -4.79
CA MET A 81 -41.25 5.20 -4.19
C MET A 81 -42.42 4.32 -3.71
N SER A 82 -43.03 4.60 -2.55
CA SER A 82 -44.25 3.89 -2.13
C SER A 82 -45.05 4.64 -1.09
N GLY A 83 -46.37 4.61 -1.19
CA GLY A 83 -47.30 5.21 -0.21
C GLY A 83 -47.69 4.32 0.97
N HIS A 84 -47.25 3.06 1.01
CA HIS A 84 -47.50 2.12 2.12
C HIS A 84 -46.17 1.47 2.56
N GLY A 85 -45.23 2.29 3.01
CA GLY A 85 -43.89 1.86 3.39
C GLY A 85 -43.87 1.04 4.68
N SER A 86 -43.75 -0.29 4.57
CA SER A 86 -43.21 -1.08 5.69
C SER A 86 -41.68 -1.07 5.61
N ILE A 87 -41.00 -1.05 6.76
CA ILE A 87 -39.52 -1.16 6.83
C ILE A 87 -39.03 -2.39 6.05
N ASP A 88 -39.82 -3.47 6.04
CA ASP A 88 -39.50 -4.71 5.35
C ASP A 88 -39.41 -4.54 3.82
N THR A 89 -40.28 -3.72 3.23
CA THR A 89 -40.27 -3.45 1.77
C THR A 89 -39.05 -2.62 1.37
N ALA A 90 -38.71 -1.59 2.15
CA ALA A 90 -37.51 -0.78 1.91
C ALA A 90 -36.22 -1.60 2.01
N VAL A 91 -36.13 -2.47 3.04
CA VAL A 91 -34.99 -3.39 3.20
C VAL A 91 -34.88 -4.38 2.04
N GLN A 92 -36.00 -4.87 1.50
CA GLN A 92 -36.00 -5.75 0.34
C GLN A 92 -35.53 -5.04 -0.94
N ALA A 93 -35.98 -3.81 -1.19
CA ALA A 93 -35.56 -3.01 -2.34
C ALA A 93 -34.05 -2.76 -2.35
N THR A 94 -33.47 -2.35 -1.21
CA THR A 94 -32.02 -2.13 -1.10
C THR A 94 -31.22 -3.43 -1.30
N LYS A 95 -31.72 -4.57 -0.79
CA LYS A 95 -31.10 -5.90 -1.03
C LYS A 95 -31.09 -6.30 -2.50
N LEU A 96 -32.08 -5.84 -3.28
CA LEU A 96 -32.18 -6.08 -4.72
C LEU A 96 -31.35 -5.09 -5.55
N GLY A 97 -30.63 -4.17 -4.90
CA GLY A 97 -29.71 -3.24 -5.57
C GLY A 97 -30.30 -1.87 -5.87
N ALA A 98 -31.42 -1.48 -5.24
CA ALA A 98 -31.85 -0.09 -5.21
C ALA A 98 -30.85 0.75 -4.41
N PHE A 99 -30.64 1.99 -4.85
CA PHE A 99 -29.84 2.99 -4.14
C PHE A 99 -30.48 3.34 -2.81
N ASP A 100 -31.79 3.66 -2.84
CA ASP A 100 -32.56 4.01 -1.65
C ASP A 100 -34.08 3.95 -1.89
N PHE A 101 -34.86 4.36 -0.89
CA PHE A 101 -36.33 4.35 -0.88
C PHE A 101 -36.90 5.70 -0.39
N ILE A 102 -38.02 6.14 -0.98
CA ILE A 102 -38.77 7.35 -0.60
C ILE A 102 -40.23 6.99 -0.29
N GLU A 103 -40.72 7.42 0.87
CA GLU A 103 -42.11 7.23 1.29
C GLU A 103 -43.00 8.35 0.72
N LYS A 104 -44.14 8.00 0.10
CA LYS A 104 -45.18 8.97 -0.28
C LYS A 104 -46.00 9.31 0.99
N PRO A 105 -46.38 10.58 1.25
CA PRO A 105 -46.31 11.72 0.33
C PRO A 105 -44.89 12.29 0.17
N LEU A 106 -44.50 12.57 -1.07
CA LEU A 106 -43.15 12.97 -1.43
C LEU A 106 -42.84 14.39 -0.92
N SER A 107 -41.73 14.53 -0.19
CA SER A 107 -41.10 15.83 0.05
C SER A 107 -40.20 16.20 -1.13
N LEU A 108 -40.51 17.28 -1.84
CA LEU A 108 -39.72 17.73 -3.00
C LEU A 108 -38.24 17.99 -2.64
N GLU A 109 -37.98 18.59 -1.47
CA GLU A 109 -36.62 18.80 -0.97
C GLU A 109 -35.90 17.48 -0.68
N GLY A 110 -36.63 16.50 -0.13
CA GLY A 110 -36.12 15.15 0.11
C GLY A 110 -35.76 14.44 -1.19
N VAL A 111 -36.65 14.49 -2.19
CA VAL A 111 -36.40 13.88 -3.51
C VAL A 111 -35.17 14.48 -4.17
N LEU A 112 -35.03 15.81 -4.20
CA LEU A 112 -33.86 16.47 -4.79
C LEU A 112 -32.54 16.07 -4.12
N LEU A 113 -32.52 15.96 -2.79
CA LEU A 113 -31.33 15.51 -2.05
C LEU A 113 -30.96 14.07 -2.45
N MET A 114 -31.94 13.18 -2.51
CA MET A 114 -31.73 11.76 -2.82
C MET A 114 -31.27 11.56 -4.27
N VAL A 115 -31.88 12.27 -5.21
CA VAL A 115 -31.47 12.31 -6.61
C VAL A 115 -30.02 12.79 -6.72
N LYS A 116 -29.66 13.89 -6.05
CA LYS A 116 -28.29 14.40 -6.05
C LYS A 116 -27.28 13.37 -5.53
N LEU A 117 -27.58 12.69 -4.43
CA LEU A 117 -26.71 11.67 -3.85
C LEU A 117 -26.55 10.45 -4.77
N ALA A 118 -27.64 9.99 -5.39
CA ALA A 118 -27.61 8.88 -6.34
C ALA A 118 -26.79 9.23 -7.60
N MET A 119 -26.99 10.42 -8.15
CA MET A 119 -26.25 10.92 -9.31
C MET A 119 -24.75 11.11 -9.01
N GLU A 120 -24.39 11.59 -7.81
CA GLU A 120 -22.99 11.67 -7.38
C GLU A 120 -22.33 10.28 -7.27
N ARG A 121 -23.06 9.28 -6.78
CA ARG A 121 -22.57 7.89 -6.73
C ARG A 121 -22.42 7.31 -8.13
N ARG A 122 -23.38 7.53 -9.03
CA ARG A 122 -23.31 7.10 -10.44
C ARG A 122 -22.10 7.73 -11.14
N LYS A 123 -21.90 9.04 -10.96
CA LYS A 123 -20.74 9.76 -11.49
C LYS A 123 -19.42 9.17 -10.97
N LYS A 124 -19.31 8.88 -9.67
CA LYS A 124 -18.13 8.24 -9.07
C LYS A 124 -17.90 6.81 -9.58
N GLN A 125 -18.95 6.05 -9.89
CA GLN A 125 -18.82 4.71 -10.48
C GLN A 125 -18.34 4.79 -11.93
N VAL A 126 -18.87 5.72 -12.72
CA VAL A 126 -18.42 5.96 -14.11
C VAL A 126 -16.98 6.49 -14.13
N GLU A 127 -16.62 7.38 -13.20
CA GLU A 127 -15.24 7.84 -12.99
C GLU A 127 -14.33 6.70 -12.49
N GLY A 128 -14.80 5.84 -11.60
CA GLY A 128 -14.09 4.66 -11.11
C GLY A 128 -13.86 3.58 -12.17
N ALA A 129 -14.83 3.32 -13.05
CA ALA A 129 -14.68 2.42 -14.19
C ALA A 129 -13.71 2.98 -15.24
N ARG A 130 -13.69 4.32 -15.42
CA ARG A 130 -12.65 5.00 -16.22
C ARG A 130 -11.27 4.88 -15.56
N GLU A 131 -11.16 5.00 -14.24
CA GLU A 131 -9.93 4.76 -13.48
C GLU A 131 -9.46 3.30 -13.52
N GLU A 132 -10.36 2.32 -13.57
CA GLU A 132 -10.03 0.89 -13.75
C GLU A 132 -9.51 0.59 -15.16
N SER A 133 -10.04 1.25 -16.20
CA SER A 133 -9.49 1.19 -17.56
C SER A 133 -8.07 1.82 -17.66
N VAL A 134 -7.79 2.81 -16.80
CA VAL A 134 -6.50 3.47 -16.63
C VAL A 134 -5.50 2.61 -15.83
N ARG A 135 -5.97 1.89 -14.78
CA ARG A 135 -5.17 0.93 -13.99
C ARG A 135 -4.68 -0.26 -14.82
N GLY A 136 -5.56 -0.83 -15.66
CA GLY A 136 -5.24 -2.01 -16.48
C GLY A 136 -4.06 -1.86 -17.45
N LYS A 137 -3.64 -0.63 -17.78
CA LYS A 137 -2.44 -0.37 -18.61
C LYS A 137 -1.16 -0.23 -17.78
N ILE A 138 -1.17 0.40 -16.61
CA ILE A 138 0.03 0.49 -15.73
C ILE A 138 0.40 -0.88 -15.18
N ASP A 139 -0.60 -1.74 -14.95
CA ASP A 139 -0.42 -3.13 -14.54
C ASP A 139 0.25 -4.01 -15.63
N GLN A 140 0.46 -3.49 -16.85
CA GLN A 140 1.29 -4.15 -17.87
C GLN A 140 2.79 -4.13 -17.53
N PHE A 141 3.23 -3.31 -16.56
CA PHE A 141 4.59 -3.41 -16.02
C PHE A 141 4.68 -4.54 -15.00
N ILE A 142 4.97 -5.74 -15.53
CA ILE A 142 5.01 -7.00 -14.80
C ILE A 142 6.21 -7.06 -13.85
N GLY A 143 5.95 -7.45 -12.60
CA GLY A 143 6.94 -7.68 -11.56
C GLY A 143 6.29 -7.78 -10.17
N THR A 144 6.96 -8.40 -9.21
CA THR A 144 6.55 -8.47 -7.80
C THR A 144 7.60 -7.88 -6.87
N SER A 145 8.76 -7.51 -7.40
CA SER A 145 9.86 -6.89 -6.66
C SER A 145 9.50 -5.50 -6.12
N GLU A 146 10.17 -5.12 -5.02
CA GLU A 146 10.06 -3.77 -4.46
C GLU A 146 10.40 -2.70 -5.51
N SER A 147 11.41 -2.95 -6.34
CA SER A 147 11.80 -2.04 -7.42
C SER A 147 10.69 -1.86 -8.47
N ALA A 148 9.98 -2.92 -8.85
CA ALA A 148 8.86 -2.85 -9.77
C ALA A 148 7.67 -2.10 -9.16
N ASN A 149 7.38 -2.34 -7.87
CA ASN A 149 6.35 -1.61 -7.13
C ASN A 149 6.67 -0.12 -7.04
N ARG A 150 7.91 0.24 -6.69
CA ARG A 150 8.40 1.62 -6.66
C ARG A 150 8.27 2.31 -8.01
N ILE A 151 8.61 1.64 -9.11
CA ILE A 151 8.42 2.19 -10.46
C ILE A 151 6.92 2.45 -10.74
N ARG A 152 6.02 1.53 -10.37
CA ARG A 152 4.57 1.74 -10.54
C ARG A 152 4.05 2.91 -9.72
N GLU A 153 4.53 3.06 -8.48
CA GLU A 153 4.20 4.22 -7.63
C GLU A 153 4.70 5.52 -8.25
N GLN A 154 5.96 5.56 -8.70
CA GLN A 154 6.52 6.72 -9.40
C GLN A 154 5.72 7.06 -10.66
N LEU A 155 5.30 6.06 -11.44
CA LEU A 155 4.45 6.30 -12.62
C LEU A 155 3.10 6.93 -12.25
N LYS A 156 2.48 6.50 -11.15
CA LYS A 156 1.22 7.07 -10.63
C LYS A 156 1.39 8.53 -10.19
N THR A 157 2.51 8.86 -9.55
CA THR A 157 2.78 10.23 -9.09
C THR A 157 3.22 11.16 -10.24
N LEU A 158 3.97 10.64 -11.21
CA LEU A 158 4.60 11.46 -12.24
C LEU A 158 3.71 11.69 -13.46
N TRP A 159 2.76 10.81 -13.79
CA TRP A 159 1.90 11.04 -14.97
C TRP A 159 1.06 12.33 -14.91
N PRO A 160 0.44 12.75 -13.78
CA PRO A 160 -0.35 13.99 -13.72
C PRO A 160 0.52 15.25 -13.56
N ASP A 161 1.80 15.10 -13.20
CA ASP A 161 2.75 16.22 -13.12
C ASP A 161 3.09 16.72 -14.54
N GLU A 162 3.35 18.02 -14.69
CA GLU A 162 3.76 18.63 -15.96
C GLU A 162 5.28 18.70 -16.14
N LYS A 163 6.05 18.33 -15.10
CA LYS A 163 7.52 18.28 -15.16
C LYS A 163 8.04 17.27 -16.16
N HIS A 164 9.19 17.59 -16.77
CA HIS A 164 9.95 16.65 -17.61
C HIS A 164 10.41 15.44 -16.79
N ILE A 165 10.45 14.26 -17.42
CA ILE A 165 10.88 13.01 -16.78
C ILE A 165 12.08 12.45 -17.53
N THR A 166 13.08 11.97 -16.80
CA THR A 166 14.17 11.17 -17.36
C THR A 166 14.12 9.73 -16.87
N ILE A 167 14.13 8.75 -17.78
CA ILE A 167 14.10 7.32 -17.48
C ILE A 167 15.46 6.72 -17.84
N THR A 168 16.13 6.08 -16.89
CA THR A 168 17.49 5.54 -17.04
C THR A 168 17.56 4.06 -16.65
N GLY A 169 18.61 3.37 -17.11
CA GLY A 169 18.80 1.94 -16.84
C GLY A 169 19.45 1.20 -18.01
N GLU A 170 19.81 -0.07 -17.79
CA GLU A 170 20.48 -0.91 -18.79
C GLU A 170 19.59 -1.23 -20.00
N GLU A 171 20.21 -1.69 -21.11
CA GLU A 171 19.45 -2.13 -22.28
C GLU A 171 18.51 -3.29 -21.90
N GLY A 172 17.28 -3.25 -22.41
CA GLY A 172 16.32 -4.34 -22.21
C GLY A 172 15.64 -4.36 -20.83
N THR A 173 15.80 -3.36 -19.97
CA THR A 173 15.11 -3.32 -18.65
C THR A 173 13.64 -2.91 -18.70
N GLY A 174 13.15 -2.40 -19.85
CA GLY A 174 11.75 -1.96 -20.00
C GLY A 174 11.54 -0.45 -19.92
N LYS A 175 12.60 0.37 -20.03
CA LYS A 175 12.49 1.84 -20.05
C LYS A 175 11.51 2.36 -21.12
N SER A 176 11.60 1.83 -22.34
CA SER A 176 10.73 2.19 -23.47
C SER A 176 9.27 1.81 -23.25
N LEU A 177 9.02 0.76 -22.45
CA LEU A 177 7.68 0.35 -22.02
C LEU A 177 7.14 1.37 -21.02
N ILE A 178 7.91 1.71 -19.99
CA ILE A 178 7.54 2.73 -18.98
C ILE A 178 7.20 4.07 -19.64
N ALA A 179 8.03 4.53 -20.59
CA ALA A 179 7.76 5.75 -21.34
C ALA A 179 6.49 5.66 -22.20
N GLY A 180 6.24 4.49 -22.79
CA GLY A 180 5.01 4.20 -23.54
C GLY A 180 3.77 4.19 -22.66
N LEU A 181 3.86 3.64 -21.45
CA LEU A 181 2.78 3.64 -20.47
C LEU A 181 2.40 5.06 -20.07
N LEU A 182 3.38 5.91 -19.74
CA LEU A 182 3.15 7.33 -19.48
C LEU A 182 2.47 8.02 -20.68
N CYS A 183 2.97 7.78 -21.88
CA CYS A 183 2.42 8.38 -23.10
C CYS A 183 0.96 7.95 -23.34
N SER A 184 0.63 6.67 -23.11
CA SER A 184 -0.74 6.20 -23.20
C SER A 184 -1.63 6.84 -22.14
N GLN A 185 -1.14 7.11 -20.93
CA GLN A 185 -1.95 7.80 -19.91
C GLN A 185 -2.27 9.23 -20.31
N ILE A 186 -1.29 9.94 -20.87
CA ILE A 186 -1.47 11.30 -21.37
C ILE A 186 -2.51 11.33 -22.50
N GLN A 187 -2.45 10.36 -23.43
CA GLN A 187 -3.44 10.20 -24.51
C GLN A 187 -4.84 9.88 -23.97
N ASN A 188 -4.97 8.97 -22.99
CA ASN A 188 -6.25 8.63 -22.38
C ASN A 188 -6.89 9.84 -21.67
N ALA A 189 -6.07 10.75 -21.12
CA ALA A 189 -6.52 12.01 -20.52
C ALA A 189 -6.88 13.10 -21.56
N GLY A 190 -6.88 12.77 -22.86
CA GLY A 190 -7.25 13.68 -23.94
C GLY A 190 -6.14 14.65 -24.37
N ARG A 191 -4.90 14.45 -23.93
CA ARG A 191 -3.74 15.29 -24.32
C ARG A 191 -2.87 14.59 -25.38
N PRO A 192 -2.27 15.31 -26.34
CA PRO A 192 -1.44 14.68 -27.35
C PRO A 192 -0.17 14.08 -26.72
N CYS A 193 0.20 12.87 -27.12
CA CYS A 193 1.52 12.33 -26.82
C CYS A 193 2.14 11.67 -28.04
N VAL A 194 3.36 12.08 -28.37
CA VAL A 194 4.12 11.58 -29.54
C VAL A 194 5.35 10.83 -29.07
N LYS A 195 5.54 9.60 -29.55
CA LYS A 195 6.75 8.81 -29.26
C LYS A 195 7.69 8.82 -30.45
N VAL A 196 8.96 9.12 -30.20
CA VAL A 196 10.03 9.12 -31.19
C VAL A 196 11.14 8.19 -30.73
N ASP A 197 11.45 7.19 -31.56
CA ASP A 197 12.64 6.34 -31.38
C ASP A 197 13.86 7.04 -31.98
N CYS A 198 14.65 7.67 -31.11
CA CYS A 198 15.86 8.40 -31.50
C CYS A 198 16.99 7.48 -31.96
N VAL A 199 16.97 6.20 -31.57
CA VAL A 199 18.00 5.22 -31.95
C VAL A 199 17.86 4.87 -33.43
N SER A 200 16.62 4.75 -33.91
CA SER A 200 16.30 4.39 -35.29
C SER A 200 16.33 5.58 -36.26
N LEU A 201 16.45 6.83 -35.76
CA LEU A 201 16.45 8.02 -36.61
C LEU A 201 17.76 8.19 -37.40
N PRO A 202 17.69 8.39 -38.74
CA PRO A 202 18.86 8.78 -39.51
C PRO A 202 19.43 10.13 -39.01
N LYS A 203 20.70 10.15 -38.59
CA LYS A 203 21.36 11.31 -37.97
C LYS A 203 21.19 12.63 -38.74
N LYS A 204 21.21 12.58 -40.08
CA LYS A 204 21.05 13.75 -40.96
C LYS A 204 19.63 14.32 -40.98
N GLN A 205 18.61 13.50 -40.68
CA GLN A 205 17.20 13.87 -40.75
C GLN A 205 16.58 14.16 -39.37
N ALA A 206 17.28 13.82 -38.27
CA ALA A 206 16.76 13.96 -36.91
C ALA A 206 16.19 15.36 -36.60
N ASN A 207 16.88 16.44 -36.98
CA ASN A 207 16.37 17.81 -36.82
C ASN A 207 15.06 18.03 -37.59
N LYS A 208 14.95 17.53 -38.82
CA LYS A 208 13.76 17.71 -39.66
C LYS A 208 12.56 16.96 -39.10
N VAL A 209 12.76 15.73 -38.62
CA VAL A 209 11.68 14.91 -38.05
C VAL A 209 11.20 15.47 -36.71
N LEU A 210 12.14 15.85 -35.84
CA LEU A 210 11.81 16.36 -34.50
C LEU A 210 11.23 17.77 -34.57
N LEU A 211 11.93 18.70 -35.24
CA LEU A 211 11.69 20.14 -35.15
C LEU A 211 11.14 20.75 -36.45
N GLY A 212 11.11 19.97 -37.54
CA GLY A 212 10.70 20.45 -38.86
C GLY A 212 11.88 20.98 -39.69
N ALA A 213 11.67 21.11 -41.00
CA ALA A 213 12.56 21.92 -41.82
C ALA A 213 12.15 23.38 -41.56
N GLY A 214 13.03 24.20 -40.99
CA GLY A 214 12.78 25.64 -40.81
C GLY A 214 12.67 26.44 -42.12
N VAL A 215 12.09 25.86 -43.18
CA VAL A 215 11.95 26.39 -44.53
C VAL A 215 10.56 26.01 -45.07
N LYS A 216 9.88 27.01 -45.65
CA LYS A 216 8.52 26.94 -46.22
C LYS A 216 8.29 25.69 -47.08
N GLY A 217 7.17 25.00 -46.83
CA GLY A 217 6.52 24.13 -47.81
C GLY A 217 6.78 22.63 -47.71
N ASN A 218 6.48 21.99 -46.57
CA ASN A 218 6.25 20.54 -46.56
C ASN A 218 5.17 20.17 -45.54
N GLU A 219 4.24 19.32 -45.97
CA GLU A 219 2.90 19.09 -45.40
C GLU A 219 2.85 18.19 -44.14
N ASN A 220 4.00 17.84 -43.54
CA ASN A 220 4.02 17.03 -42.31
C ASN A 220 4.36 17.86 -41.08
N ILE A 221 3.46 17.83 -40.10
CA ILE A 221 3.63 18.42 -38.77
C ILE A 221 4.84 17.73 -38.08
N PRO A 222 5.86 18.48 -37.63
CA PRO A 222 7.02 17.90 -36.96
C PRO A 222 6.65 17.30 -35.59
N ALA A 223 7.45 16.36 -35.06
CA ALA A 223 7.08 15.62 -33.84
C ALA A 223 6.81 16.53 -32.63
N PHE A 224 7.59 17.59 -32.44
CA PHE A 224 7.33 18.58 -31.38
C PHE A 224 6.05 19.39 -31.62
N GLY A 225 5.72 19.69 -32.89
CA GLY A 225 4.46 20.35 -33.24
C GLY A 225 3.25 19.45 -33.00
N ALA A 226 3.35 18.16 -33.32
CA ALA A 226 2.30 17.19 -33.07
C ALA A 226 2.08 16.89 -31.57
N ALA A 227 3.09 17.17 -30.73
CA ALA A 227 3.03 17.00 -29.28
C ALA A 227 2.58 18.26 -28.52
N ASN A 228 2.35 19.39 -29.21
CA ASN A 228 2.09 20.68 -28.57
C ASN A 228 0.84 20.65 -27.67
N GLY A 229 0.94 21.19 -26.45
CA GLY A 229 -0.11 21.10 -25.43
C GLY A 229 -0.17 19.75 -24.72
N GLY A 230 0.84 18.90 -24.91
CA GLY A 230 0.91 17.56 -24.34
C GLY A 230 2.34 17.11 -24.08
N SER A 231 2.74 15.92 -24.55
CA SER A 231 4.05 15.34 -24.23
C SER A 231 4.75 14.68 -25.41
N ILE A 232 6.07 14.61 -25.36
CA ILE A 232 6.89 13.89 -26.32
C ILE A 232 7.81 12.90 -25.60
N VAL A 233 7.81 11.65 -26.06
CA VAL A 233 8.75 10.63 -25.62
C VAL A 233 9.94 10.61 -26.59
N LEU A 234 11.15 10.83 -26.07
CA LEU A 234 12.40 10.75 -26.81
C LEU A 234 13.17 9.50 -26.35
N ASP A 235 12.99 8.40 -27.07
CA ASP A 235 13.57 7.11 -26.70
C ASP A 235 15.01 6.99 -27.22
N GLY A 236 16.01 7.04 -26.34
CA GLY A 236 17.42 7.08 -26.71
C GLY A 236 17.93 8.49 -27.02
N LEU A 237 17.52 9.49 -26.24
CA LEU A 237 17.94 10.90 -26.43
C LEU A 237 19.47 11.06 -26.41
N ASP A 238 20.18 10.27 -25.61
CA ASP A 238 21.64 10.24 -25.53
C ASP A 238 22.34 9.60 -26.75
N GLN A 239 21.57 9.13 -27.74
CA GLN A 239 22.08 8.66 -29.03
C GLN A 239 21.94 9.71 -30.14
N LEU A 240 21.23 10.81 -29.87
CA LEU A 240 21.12 11.91 -30.82
C LEU A 240 22.45 12.65 -30.95
N PRO A 241 22.81 13.15 -32.15
CA PRO A 241 23.95 14.05 -32.32
C PRO A 241 23.83 15.31 -31.44
N LEU A 242 24.95 15.80 -30.88
CA LEU A 242 24.98 17.00 -30.02
C LEU A 242 24.29 18.22 -30.64
N ASN A 243 24.43 18.44 -31.95
CA ASN A 243 23.80 19.58 -32.62
C ASN A 243 22.26 19.47 -32.59
N VAL A 244 21.70 18.26 -32.65
CA VAL A 244 20.25 18.01 -32.51
C VAL A 244 19.81 18.28 -31.07
N GLN A 245 20.56 17.76 -30.09
CA GLN A 245 20.28 18.00 -28.66
C GLN A 245 20.25 19.50 -28.33
N SER A 246 21.25 20.25 -28.81
CA SER A 246 21.31 21.70 -28.65
C SER A 246 20.15 22.43 -29.34
N ASN A 247 19.66 21.92 -30.48
CA ASN A 247 18.51 22.49 -31.17
C ASN A 247 17.19 22.23 -30.43
N ILE A 248 17.04 21.04 -29.80
CA ILE A 248 15.91 20.75 -28.92
C ILE A 248 15.86 21.79 -27.79
N LEU A 249 16.97 21.98 -27.08
CA LEU A 249 17.05 22.97 -26.00
C LEU A 249 16.71 24.39 -26.47
N LYS A 250 17.22 24.80 -27.64
CA LYS A 250 16.94 26.12 -28.23
C LYS A 250 15.45 26.30 -28.57
N ALA A 251 14.79 25.25 -29.08
CA ALA A 251 13.37 25.28 -29.40
C ALA A 251 12.51 25.55 -28.16
N PHE A 252 12.90 25.02 -27.00
CA PHE A 252 12.24 25.29 -25.72
C PHE A 252 12.55 26.66 -25.14
N LYS A 253 13.83 27.07 -25.09
CA LYS A 253 14.23 28.31 -24.42
C LYS A 253 13.76 29.59 -25.15
N ASN A 254 13.71 29.58 -26.48
CA ASN A 254 13.59 30.82 -27.26
C ASN A 254 12.37 30.87 -28.20
N GLY A 255 11.58 29.79 -28.26
CA GLY A 255 10.60 29.57 -29.33
C GLY A 255 11.27 29.35 -30.69
N PHE A 256 10.62 28.61 -31.58
CA PHE A 256 11.17 28.34 -32.90
C PHE A 256 11.08 29.60 -33.76
N ARG A 257 12.21 30.22 -34.11
CA ARG A 257 12.23 31.37 -35.05
C ARG A 257 12.09 30.88 -36.48
N GLY A 258 10.85 30.64 -36.91
CA GLY A 258 10.51 30.72 -38.33
C GLY A 258 10.71 32.17 -38.82
N ALA A 259 11.38 32.36 -39.95
CA ALA A 259 11.75 33.69 -40.41
C ALA A 259 10.51 34.59 -40.67
N LYS A 260 10.45 35.71 -39.95
CA LYS A 260 9.53 36.88 -40.06
C LYS A 260 8.05 36.64 -39.68
N SER A 261 7.79 36.57 -38.38
CA SER A 261 6.53 37.00 -37.76
C SER A 261 6.77 37.30 -36.27
N LYS A 262 5.93 38.15 -35.66
CA LYS A 262 6.02 38.56 -34.25
C LYS A 262 5.94 37.34 -33.33
N LYS A 263 6.77 37.32 -32.26
CA LYS A 263 6.75 36.40 -31.09
C LYS A 263 5.77 35.22 -31.22
N GLU A 264 6.19 34.14 -31.87
CA GLU A 264 5.49 32.85 -31.72
C GLU A 264 5.93 32.25 -30.37
N PRO A 265 5.00 31.92 -29.46
CA PRO A 265 5.35 31.24 -28.21
C PRO A 265 5.99 29.89 -28.52
N GLY A 266 7.00 29.49 -27.73
CA GLY A 266 7.65 28.19 -27.87
C GLY A 266 6.68 27.02 -27.68
N TYR A 267 7.09 25.82 -28.10
CA TYR A 267 6.29 24.61 -27.89
C TYR A 267 6.06 24.37 -26.39
N GLU A 268 4.81 24.24 -25.99
CA GLU A 268 4.42 23.86 -24.64
C GLU A 268 4.30 22.34 -24.59
N VAL A 269 5.45 21.68 -24.40
CA VAL A 269 5.56 20.21 -24.50
C VAL A 269 6.36 19.66 -23.33
N ARG A 270 5.79 18.69 -22.63
CA ARG A 270 6.52 17.92 -21.63
C ARG A 270 7.42 16.88 -22.29
N ILE A 271 8.71 16.86 -21.96
CA ILE A 271 9.65 15.84 -22.44
C ILE A 271 9.70 14.64 -21.49
N ILE A 272 9.57 13.43 -22.04
CA ILE A 272 9.87 12.16 -21.38
C ILE A 272 11.09 11.56 -22.09
N ALA A 273 12.28 11.72 -21.51
CA ALA A 273 13.52 11.26 -22.10
C ALA A 273 13.89 9.85 -21.61
N VAL A 274 14.22 8.93 -22.52
CA VAL A 274 14.81 7.63 -22.16
C VAL A 274 16.30 7.67 -22.50
N LEU A 275 17.14 7.32 -21.53
CA LEU A 275 18.60 7.34 -21.66
C LEU A 275 19.22 5.99 -21.34
N SER A 276 20.42 5.75 -21.85
CA SER A 276 21.27 4.62 -21.45
C SER A 276 21.76 4.74 -20.00
N ALA A 277 22.20 3.62 -19.40
CA ALA A 277 22.76 3.60 -18.05
C ALA A 277 24.01 4.49 -17.87
N ALA A 278 24.80 4.69 -18.93
CA ALA A 278 26.07 5.41 -18.91
C ALA A 278 25.94 6.91 -19.29
N TRP A 279 24.75 7.50 -19.14
CA TRP A 279 24.47 8.87 -19.57
C TRP A 279 25.37 9.92 -18.88
N GLU A 280 25.75 9.72 -17.61
CA GLU A 280 26.65 10.63 -16.88
C GLU A 280 28.03 10.69 -17.52
N ARG A 281 28.60 9.52 -17.81
CA ARG A 281 29.87 9.39 -18.53
C ARG A 281 29.80 10.02 -19.91
N LYS A 282 28.67 9.92 -20.62
CA LYS A 282 28.47 10.60 -21.91
C LYS A 282 28.47 12.13 -21.78
N ILE A 283 28.12 12.71 -20.63
CA ILE A 283 28.28 14.16 -20.42
C ILE A 283 29.77 14.50 -20.33
N GLU A 284 30.55 13.71 -19.59
CA GLU A 284 32.00 13.92 -19.43
C GLU A 284 32.76 13.77 -20.75
N GLU A 285 32.38 12.78 -21.55
CA GLU A 285 32.95 12.52 -22.89
C GLU A 285 32.43 13.50 -23.96
N GLY A 286 31.53 14.42 -23.61
CA GLY A 286 30.94 15.39 -24.54
C GLY A 286 29.95 14.78 -25.55
N GLY A 287 29.44 13.56 -25.31
CA GLY A 287 28.40 12.93 -26.11
C GLY A 287 26.96 13.35 -25.76
N LEU A 288 26.75 13.95 -24.58
CA LEU A 288 25.45 14.40 -24.08
C LEU A 288 25.52 15.86 -23.60
N ASN A 289 24.60 16.70 -24.06
CA ASN A 289 24.54 18.12 -23.75
C ASN A 289 24.12 18.32 -22.28
N ARG A 290 25.05 18.84 -21.46
CA ARG A 290 24.84 19.13 -20.04
C ARG A 290 23.67 20.09 -19.78
N GLU A 291 23.57 21.15 -20.57
CA GLU A 291 22.54 22.19 -20.42
C GLU A 291 21.13 21.63 -20.72
N LEU A 292 21.02 20.69 -21.66
CA LEU A 292 19.78 19.97 -21.92
C LEU A 292 19.40 19.06 -20.75
N MET A 293 20.37 18.39 -20.14
CA MET A 293 20.13 17.52 -18.99
C MET A 293 19.73 18.31 -17.73
N GLU A 294 20.32 19.49 -17.52
CA GLU A 294 19.90 20.42 -16.45
C GLU A 294 18.47 20.92 -16.68
N PHE A 295 18.11 21.21 -17.94
CA PHE A 295 16.75 21.63 -18.31
C PHE A 295 15.70 20.53 -18.06
N LEU A 296 16.03 19.26 -18.30
CA LEU A 296 15.11 18.14 -18.02
C LEU A 296 14.83 17.94 -16.52
N GLY A 297 15.58 18.58 -15.63
CA GLY A 297 15.31 18.60 -14.19
C GLY A 297 15.69 17.32 -13.44
N ALA A 298 15.27 17.27 -12.17
CA ALA A 298 15.67 16.22 -11.22
C ALA A 298 14.76 14.99 -11.21
N GLU A 299 13.59 15.03 -11.86
CA GLU A 299 12.63 13.93 -11.86
C GLU A 299 13.15 12.75 -12.69
N ARG A 300 13.57 11.70 -11.99
CA ARG A 300 14.26 10.55 -12.59
C ARG A 300 13.65 9.22 -12.15
N ILE A 301 13.42 8.35 -13.13
CA ILE A 301 13.02 6.95 -12.91
C ILE A 301 14.21 6.07 -13.30
N PHE A 302 14.84 5.44 -12.30
CA PHE A 302 15.86 4.43 -12.54
C PHE A 302 15.23 3.04 -12.61
N VAL A 303 15.48 2.33 -13.71
CA VAL A 303 15.00 0.97 -13.92
C VAL A 303 16.16 -0.01 -13.69
N PRO A 304 16.15 -0.75 -12.56
CA PRO A 304 17.24 -1.65 -12.24
C PRO A 304 17.31 -2.83 -13.21
N PRO A 305 18.51 -3.41 -13.39
CA PRO A 305 18.70 -4.60 -14.21
C PRO A 305 17.94 -5.80 -13.62
N LEU A 306 17.57 -6.76 -14.48
CA LEU A 306 16.77 -7.93 -14.11
C LEU A 306 17.42 -8.76 -13.00
N ARG A 307 18.76 -8.82 -12.96
CA ARG A 307 19.52 -9.50 -11.91
C ARG A 307 19.31 -8.92 -10.50
N GLU A 308 18.98 -7.64 -10.38
CA GLU A 308 18.69 -6.97 -9.09
C GLU A 308 17.21 -7.12 -8.70
N ARG A 309 16.37 -7.63 -9.62
CA ARG A 309 14.94 -7.88 -9.42
C ARG A 309 14.56 -9.29 -9.84
N TYR A 310 15.36 -10.28 -9.44
CA TYR A 310 15.20 -11.68 -9.82
C TYR A 310 13.83 -12.27 -9.48
N MET A 311 13.11 -11.73 -8.47
CA MET A 311 11.72 -12.10 -8.16
C MET A 311 10.76 -11.82 -9.32
N ASP A 312 11.11 -10.91 -10.24
CA ASP A 312 10.30 -10.59 -11.42
C ASP A 312 10.48 -11.63 -12.54
N ILE A 313 11.49 -12.49 -12.48
CA ILE A 313 11.80 -13.47 -13.54
C ILE A 313 10.64 -14.47 -13.74
N GLU A 314 10.07 -14.99 -12.65
CA GLU A 314 8.94 -15.94 -12.74
C GLU A 314 7.68 -15.29 -13.33
N PRO A 315 7.18 -14.15 -12.80
CA PRO A 315 6.06 -13.44 -13.40
C PRO A 315 6.28 -13.07 -14.88
N LEU A 316 7.49 -12.60 -15.23
CA LEU A 316 7.83 -12.25 -16.61
C LEU A 316 7.87 -13.48 -17.52
N ALA A 317 8.46 -14.58 -17.06
CA ALA A 317 8.52 -15.82 -17.83
C ALA A 317 7.12 -16.37 -18.10
N ASN A 318 6.28 -16.47 -17.06
CA ASN A 318 4.90 -16.92 -17.20
C ASN A 318 4.11 -16.01 -18.15
N PHE A 319 4.31 -14.70 -18.08
CA PHE A 319 3.70 -13.77 -19.01
C PHE A 319 4.13 -14.03 -20.46
N PHE A 320 5.43 -14.13 -20.76
CA PHE A 320 5.90 -14.36 -22.14
C PHE A 320 5.42 -15.70 -22.70
N LEU A 321 5.40 -16.74 -21.87
CA LEU A 321 4.87 -18.05 -22.26
C LEU A 321 3.36 -18.02 -22.54
N SER A 322 2.60 -17.18 -21.84
CA SER A 322 1.17 -17.00 -22.11
C SER A 322 0.89 -16.24 -23.41
N GLN A 323 1.77 -15.31 -23.82
CA GLN A 323 1.58 -14.50 -25.04
C GLN A 323 1.88 -15.28 -26.33
N GLY A 324 2.84 -16.22 -26.31
CA GLY A 324 3.18 -17.04 -27.48
C GLY A 324 2.02 -17.87 -28.04
N ASN A 325 0.97 -18.12 -27.25
CA ASN A 325 -0.19 -18.93 -27.66
C ASN A 325 -1.27 -18.14 -28.42
N LYS A 326 -1.22 -16.80 -28.44
CA LYS A 326 -2.31 -15.98 -29.00
C LYS A 326 -2.41 -16.05 -30.53
N ASP A 327 -1.31 -16.35 -31.21
CA ASP A 327 -1.27 -16.43 -32.67
C ASP A 327 -1.52 -17.85 -33.22
N SER A 328 -1.78 -18.85 -32.36
CA SER A 328 -1.98 -20.24 -32.78
C SER A 328 -3.00 -20.95 -31.87
N GLN A 329 -4.26 -20.94 -32.27
CA GLN A 329 -5.44 -21.47 -31.54
C GLN A 329 -5.41 -22.97 -31.18
N ALA A 330 -4.29 -23.68 -31.32
CA ALA A 330 -4.23 -25.15 -31.18
C ALA A 330 -3.09 -25.67 -30.28
N ARG A 331 -2.34 -24.81 -29.56
CA ARG A 331 -1.21 -25.26 -28.74
C ARG A 331 -1.47 -25.12 -27.24
N PRO A 332 -1.13 -26.13 -26.41
CA PRO A 332 -1.22 -26.03 -24.96
C PRO A 332 -0.23 -24.99 -24.43
N ALA A 333 -0.63 -24.24 -23.40
CA ALA A 333 0.23 -23.24 -22.80
C ALA A 333 1.47 -23.88 -22.17
N MET A 334 2.66 -23.46 -22.60
CA MET A 334 3.91 -23.87 -22.00
C MET A 334 4.03 -23.36 -20.56
N VAL A 335 4.45 -24.23 -19.66
CA VAL A 335 4.68 -23.92 -18.24
C VAL A 335 6.14 -24.21 -17.89
N LEU A 336 6.68 -23.49 -16.91
CA LEU A 336 7.99 -23.77 -16.36
C LEU A 336 7.99 -25.15 -15.67
N GLY A 337 8.82 -26.07 -16.16
CA GLY A 337 9.06 -27.37 -15.57
C GLY A 337 10.00 -27.31 -14.37
N LYS A 338 10.18 -28.46 -13.72
CA LYS A 338 11.01 -28.60 -12.51
C LYS A 338 12.45 -28.14 -12.76
N GLY A 339 12.98 -27.29 -11.89
CA GLY A 339 14.37 -26.79 -11.95
C GLY A 339 14.61 -25.66 -12.95
N THR A 340 13.67 -25.37 -13.86
CA THR A 340 13.82 -24.33 -14.89
C THR A 340 13.86 -22.94 -14.28
N LEU A 341 13.00 -22.66 -13.30
CA LEU A 341 13.01 -21.36 -12.61
C LEU A 341 14.33 -21.13 -11.86
N GLU A 342 14.90 -22.17 -11.25
CA GLU A 342 16.22 -22.08 -10.61
C GLU A 342 17.31 -21.77 -11.64
N THR A 343 17.28 -22.39 -12.82
CA THR A 343 18.24 -22.09 -13.89
C THR A 343 18.07 -20.66 -14.42
N LEU A 344 16.83 -20.20 -14.65
CA LEU A 344 16.55 -18.84 -15.09
C LEU A 344 17.00 -17.79 -14.05
N THR A 345 16.84 -18.06 -12.76
CA THR A 345 17.26 -17.15 -11.67
C THR A 345 18.76 -17.15 -11.42
N ARG A 346 19.52 -18.15 -11.89
CA ARG A 346 20.99 -18.20 -11.82
C ARG A 346 21.68 -17.39 -12.92
N HIS A 347 21.00 -17.08 -14.01
CA HIS A 347 21.56 -16.29 -15.10
C HIS A 347 21.64 -14.80 -14.75
N SER A 348 22.68 -14.11 -15.23
CA SER A 348 22.90 -12.68 -14.94
C SER A 348 22.09 -11.73 -15.82
N TRP A 349 21.45 -12.26 -16.88
CA TRP A 349 20.60 -11.51 -17.82
C TRP A 349 21.23 -10.20 -18.33
N PRO A 350 22.39 -10.23 -19.00
CA PRO A 350 23.03 -9.01 -19.55
C PRO A 350 22.13 -8.21 -20.51
N GLY A 351 21.22 -8.87 -21.24
CA GLY A 351 20.20 -8.23 -22.07
C GLY A 351 18.84 -8.07 -21.37
N ASN A 352 18.79 -8.29 -20.06
CA ASN A 352 17.66 -8.07 -19.16
C ASN A 352 16.37 -8.75 -19.66
N VAL A 353 15.22 -8.06 -19.60
CA VAL A 353 13.90 -8.60 -19.96
C VAL A 353 13.82 -8.92 -21.46
N LYS A 354 14.56 -8.18 -22.30
CA LYS A 354 14.63 -8.42 -23.75
C LYS A 354 15.30 -9.77 -24.04
N GLU A 355 16.38 -10.10 -23.36
CA GLU A 355 17.04 -11.42 -23.47
C GLU A 355 16.15 -12.55 -22.95
N LEU A 356 15.50 -12.35 -21.79
CA LEU A 356 14.54 -13.33 -21.23
C LEU A 356 13.41 -13.63 -22.21
N ARG A 357 12.81 -12.58 -22.78
CA ARG A 357 11.76 -12.71 -23.78
C ARG A 357 12.25 -13.50 -25.00
N SER A 358 13.36 -13.11 -25.60
CA SER A 358 13.92 -13.79 -26.77
C SER A 358 14.24 -15.26 -26.50
N ALA A 359 14.78 -15.58 -25.32
CA ALA A 359 15.09 -16.95 -24.94
C ALA A 359 13.83 -17.83 -24.87
N LEU A 360 12.74 -17.33 -24.30
CA LEU A 360 11.48 -18.06 -24.17
C LEU A 360 10.71 -18.14 -25.51
N GLU A 361 10.72 -17.07 -26.31
CA GLU A 361 10.12 -17.07 -27.65
C GLU A 361 10.79 -18.09 -28.58
N ASN A 362 12.12 -18.20 -28.54
CA ASN A 362 12.85 -19.18 -29.35
C ASN A 362 12.50 -20.63 -29.00
N ILE A 363 12.24 -20.93 -27.72
CA ILE A 363 11.80 -22.27 -27.28
C ILE A 363 10.40 -22.58 -27.84
N HIS A 364 9.51 -21.58 -27.83
CA HIS A 364 8.17 -21.72 -28.39
C HIS A 364 8.19 -21.99 -29.91
N ILE A 365 9.14 -21.39 -30.64
CA ILE A 365 9.33 -21.62 -32.08
C ILE A 365 9.92 -23.02 -32.35
N ALA A 366 10.89 -23.46 -31.55
CA ALA A 366 11.62 -24.70 -31.77
C ALA A 366 10.78 -25.97 -31.52
N ASP A 367 9.93 -25.98 -30.49
CA ASP A 367 9.07 -27.13 -30.17
C ASP A 367 7.73 -26.70 -29.57
N GLY A 368 6.81 -26.25 -30.42
CA GLY A 368 5.47 -25.80 -30.03
C GLY A 368 4.53 -26.89 -29.51
N SER A 369 4.95 -28.16 -29.46
CA SER A 369 4.15 -29.27 -28.91
C SER A 369 4.42 -29.49 -27.42
N LYS A 370 5.51 -28.92 -26.90
CA LYS A 370 5.98 -29.12 -25.55
C LYS A 370 5.11 -28.37 -24.54
N GLN A 371 4.73 -29.04 -23.45
CA GLN A 371 3.94 -28.43 -22.36
C GLN A 371 4.80 -27.89 -21.21
N TYR A 372 5.99 -28.49 -20.99
CA TYR A 372 6.88 -28.13 -19.89
C TYR A 372 8.27 -27.78 -20.40
N ILE A 373 8.75 -26.58 -20.05
CA ILE A 373 10.12 -26.16 -20.33
C ILE A 373 11.03 -26.66 -19.22
N THR A 374 12.04 -27.44 -19.56
CA THR A 374 13.05 -27.98 -18.64
C THR A 374 14.37 -27.22 -18.79
N PRO A 375 15.34 -27.36 -17.85
CA PRO A 375 16.66 -26.73 -18.00
C PRO A 375 17.38 -27.11 -19.31
N ASP A 376 17.11 -28.29 -19.86
CA ASP A 376 17.72 -28.76 -21.10
C ASP A 376 17.20 -28.08 -22.37
N ASP A 377 16.10 -27.33 -22.24
CA ASP A 377 15.52 -26.54 -23.33
C ASP A 377 16.12 -25.13 -23.39
N LEU A 378 16.83 -24.72 -22.33
CA LEU A 378 17.45 -23.40 -22.25
C LEU A 378 18.77 -23.39 -23.04
N PRO A 379 19.07 -22.28 -23.75
CA PRO A 379 20.37 -22.08 -24.40
C PRO A 379 21.55 -22.30 -23.44
N ASP A 380 22.66 -22.84 -23.96
CA ASP A 380 23.85 -23.17 -23.17
C ASP A 380 24.33 -22.05 -22.23
N PRO A 381 24.38 -20.76 -22.63
CA PRO A 381 24.79 -19.69 -21.72
C PRO A 381 23.88 -19.53 -20.49
N ILE A 382 22.58 -19.79 -20.64
CA ILE A 382 21.59 -19.72 -19.56
C ILE A 382 21.67 -20.98 -18.68
N ARG A 383 21.88 -22.15 -19.31
CA ARG A 383 22.00 -23.44 -18.62
C ARG A 383 23.25 -23.54 -17.74
N GLN A 384 24.38 -23.05 -18.25
CA GLN A 384 25.66 -23.04 -17.53
C GLN A 384 25.67 -22.03 -16.38
N GLY A 385 24.81 -21.01 -16.45
CA GLY A 385 24.68 -19.95 -15.45
C GLY A 385 25.90 -19.02 -15.40
N SER A 386 25.71 -17.87 -14.77
CA SER A 386 26.81 -16.97 -14.41
C SER A 386 27.12 -17.16 -12.92
N PRO A 387 28.39 -17.20 -12.48
CA PRO A 387 28.69 -17.15 -11.05
C PRO A 387 28.00 -15.93 -10.42
N LYS A 388 27.20 -16.12 -9.37
CA LYS A 388 26.44 -15.04 -8.71
C LYS A 388 27.38 -13.90 -8.30
N LEU A 389 27.22 -12.72 -8.90
CA LEU A 389 27.67 -11.46 -8.31
C LEU A 389 26.60 -11.02 -7.31
N PHE A 390 26.83 -11.29 -6.03
CA PHE A 390 26.03 -10.76 -4.93
C PHE A 390 26.09 -9.21 -4.92
N PRO A 391 25.05 -8.51 -4.42
CA PRO A 391 25.10 -7.06 -4.27
C PRO A 391 26.30 -6.67 -3.40
N LYS A 392 27.08 -5.69 -3.87
CA LYS A 392 28.21 -5.15 -3.12
C LYS A 392 27.70 -4.55 -1.79
N PRO A 393 28.33 -4.86 -0.65
CA PRO A 393 28.19 -4.06 0.56
C PRO A 393 28.66 -2.62 0.28
N ALA A 394 28.11 -1.66 1.04
CA ALA A 394 28.44 -0.24 0.91
C ALA A 394 29.94 0.09 1.17
N ASP A 395 30.70 -0.85 1.76
CA ASP A 395 32.17 -0.79 1.80
C ASP A 395 32.75 -1.69 0.71
N GLY A 396 33.54 -1.11 -0.19
CA GLY A 396 34.08 -1.78 -1.37
C GLY A 396 35.21 -2.78 -1.11
N SER A 397 35.23 -3.56 -0.02
CA SER A 397 36.35 -4.46 0.24
C SER A 397 36.01 -5.76 0.99
N ARG A 398 35.57 -6.81 0.27
CA ARG A 398 35.72 -8.21 0.73
C ARG A 398 36.12 -9.14 -0.42
N ARG A 399 37.14 -9.98 -0.19
CA ARG A 399 37.65 -10.98 -1.16
C ARG A 399 36.66 -12.16 -1.21
N ILE A 400 36.66 -12.96 -2.28
CA ILE A 400 35.78 -14.14 -2.44
C ILE A 400 35.80 -15.08 -1.23
N LYS A 401 36.98 -15.25 -0.60
CA LYS A 401 37.14 -16.06 0.62
C LYS A 401 36.31 -15.55 1.80
N ASP A 402 36.06 -14.26 1.89
CA ASP A 402 35.30 -13.64 2.97
C ASP A 402 33.79 -13.86 2.80
N ALA A 403 33.31 -14.00 1.55
CA ALA A 403 31.91 -14.30 1.24
C ALA A 403 31.57 -15.77 1.55
N ASP A 404 32.43 -16.71 1.17
CA ASP A 404 32.29 -18.13 1.55
C ASP A 404 32.34 -18.30 3.07
N PHE A 405 33.22 -17.54 3.74
CA PHE A 405 33.32 -17.51 5.20
C PHE A 405 32.02 -17.01 5.86
N LEU A 406 31.40 -15.95 5.35
CA LEU A 406 30.15 -15.42 5.89
C LEU A 406 28.95 -16.34 5.64
N TRP A 407 28.84 -16.92 4.45
CA TRP A 407 27.75 -17.84 4.12
C TRP A 407 27.81 -19.12 4.97
N ASP A 408 28.99 -19.72 5.12
CA ASP A 408 29.18 -20.92 5.94
C ASP A 408 28.90 -20.58 7.42
N LYS A 409 29.30 -19.40 7.90
CA LYS A 409 28.97 -18.90 9.25
C LYS A 409 27.46 -18.76 9.47
N GLU A 410 26.73 -18.13 8.53
CA GLU A 410 25.27 -17.95 8.66
C GLU A 410 24.51 -19.27 8.57
N SER A 411 24.94 -20.20 7.69
CA SER A 411 24.34 -21.53 7.61
C SER A 411 24.52 -22.31 8.92
N LEU A 412 25.71 -22.26 9.51
CA LEU A 412 25.98 -22.86 10.83
C LEU A 412 25.07 -22.26 11.90
N LEU A 413 24.95 -20.94 11.95
CA LEU A 413 24.07 -20.24 12.89
C LEU A 413 22.60 -20.62 12.70
N TYR A 414 22.10 -20.69 11.47
CA TYR A 414 20.73 -21.12 11.17
C TYR A 414 20.45 -22.52 11.73
N HIS A 415 21.32 -23.49 11.46
CA HIS A 415 21.12 -24.87 11.92
C HIS A 415 21.30 -25.02 13.43
N MET A 416 22.22 -24.26 14.03
CA MET A 416 22.35 -24.20 15.48
C MET A 416 21.11 -23.59 16.15
N ARG A 417 20.60 -22.47 15.64
CA ARG A 417 19.36 -21.83 16.11
C ARG A 417 18.16 -22.76 16.01
N LYS A 418 17.96 -23.40 14.83
CA LYS A 418 16.86 -24.34 14.57
C LYS A 418 16.85 -25.55 15.51
N ASN A 419 18.03 -25.96 15.99
CA ASN A 419 18.19 -27.09 16.91
C ASN A 419 18.49 -26.64 18.35
N GLN A 420 18.05 -25.43 18.75
CA GLN A 420 18.16 -24.92 20.12
C GLN A 420 19.59 -24.97 20.69
N TRP A 421 20.58 -24.71 19.86
CA TRP A 421 22.00 -24.76 20.21
C TRP A 421 22.51 -26.14 20.67
N ASP A 422 21.78 -27.22 20.37
CA ASP A 422 22.26 -28.60 20.53
C ASP A 422 23.12 -28.98 19.31
N ILE A 423 24.43 -29.09 19.57
CA ILE A 423 25.44 -29.44 18.57
C ILE A 423 25.16 -30.80 17.94
N LYS A 424 24.73 -31.81 18.72
CA LYS A 424 24.48 -33.16 18.19
C LYS A 424 23.25 -33.18 17.29
N ALA A 425 22.19 -32.48 17.69
CA ALA A 425 20.98 -32.35 16.88
C ALA A 425 21.25 -31.54 15.60
N ALA A 426 21.96 -30.42 15.69
CA ALA A 426 22.35 -29.59 14.55
C ALA A 426 23.25 -30.37 13.57
N ALA A 427 24.26 -31.08 14.08
CA ALA A 427 25.15 -31.90 13.26
C ALA A 427 24.39 -32.99 12.50
N LYS A 428 23.45 -33.67 13.18
CA LYS A 428 22.55 -34.66 12.54
C LYS A 428 21.69 -34.02 11.44
N ALA A 429 21.11 -32.84 11.69
CA ALA A 429 20.30 -32.13 10.70
C ALA A 429 21.13 -31.68 9.48
N MET A 430 22.37 -31.24 9.71
CA MET A 430 23.33 -30.86 8.67
C MET A 430 24.01 -32.05 7.98
N ARG A 431 23.76 -33.29 8.43
CA ARG A 431 24.44 -34.51 7.98
C ARG A 431 25.97 -34.42 8.10
N LEU A 432 26.44 -33.83 9.19
CA LEU A 432 27.86 -33.70 9.54
C LEU A 432 28.16 -34.44 10.85
N PRO A 433 29.38 -34.98 11.03
CA PRO A 433 29.85 -35.42 12.34
C PRO A 433 29.89 -34.27 13.35
N ALA A 434 29.49 -34.53 14.61
CA ALA A 434 29.41 -33.49 15.65
C ALA A 434 30.76 -32.83 15.95
N ASP A 435 31.85 -33.60 15.97
CA ASP A 435 33.22 -33.12 16.16
C ASP A 435 33.67 -32.18 15.03
N ARG A 436 33.18 -32.43 13.80
CA ARG A 436 33.44 -31.56 12.64
C ARG A 436 32.66 -30.26 12.72
N LEU A 437 31.42 -30.30 13.24
CA LEU A 437 30.63 -29.11 13.48
C LEU A 437 31.25 -28.24 14.59
N GLU A 438 31.69 -28.84 15.70
CA GLU A 438 32.39 -28.14 16.78
C GLU A 438 33.65 -27.42 16.29
N LYS A 439 34.49 -28.10 15.50
CA LYS A 439 35.68 -27.49 14.89
C LYS A 439 35.32 -26.34 13.96
N LYS A 440 34.25 -26.46 13.17
CA LYS A 440 33.77 -25.36 12.31
C LYS A 440 33.32 -24.18 13.16
N LEU A 441 32.49 -24.37 14.19
CA LEU A 441 32.00 -23.30 15.07
C LEU A 441 33.17 -22.55 15.74
N ALA A 442 34.19 -23.27 16.19
CA ALA A 442 35.41 -22.69 16.76
C ALA A 442 36.20 -21.84 15.75
N VAL A 443 36.32 -22.29 14.49
CA VAL A 443 36.98 -21.52 13.40
C VAL A 443 36.29 -20.19 13.14
N TYR A 444 34.96 -20.12 13.31
CA TYR A 444 34.18 -18.88 13.14
C TYR A 444 34.10 -18.02 14.41
N GLY A 445 34.75 -18.42 15.51
CA GLY A 445 34.72 -17.71 16.78
C GLY A 445 33.32 -17.64 17.41
N LEU A 446 32.45 -18.61 17.10
CA LEU A 446 31.08 -18.65 17.62
C LEU A 446 31.09 -19.27 19.01
N ASP A 447 31.07 -18.42 20.04
CA ASP A 447 30.88 -18.86 21.42
C ASP A 447 29.40 -19.23 21.66
N ILE A 448 29.15 -20.53 21.78
CA ILE A 448 27.82 -21.10 21.97
C ILE A 448 27.22 -20.65 23.31
N GLU A 449 28.02 -20.44 24.37
CA GLU A 449 27.48 -19.99 25.66
C GLU A 449 26.99 -18.54 25.62
N SER A 450 27.72 -17.65 24.94
CA SER A 450 27.27 -16.28 24.66
C SER A 450 26.03 -16.26 23.76
N LEU A 451 25.99 -17.09 22.70
CA LEU A 451 24.87 -17.14 21.76
C LEU A 451 23.62 -17.81 22.34
N LYS A 452 23.76 -18.74 23.29
CA LYS A 452 22.65 -19.33 24.06
C LYS A 452 21.88 -18.30 24.88
N ARG A 453 22.52 -17.18 25.27
CA ARG A 453 21.84 -16.09 25.99
C ARG A 453 20.86 -15.33 25.09
N GLN A 454 21.02 -15.39 23.77
CA GLN A 454 20.08 -14.84 22.81
C GLN A 454 18.98 -15.89 22.52
N THR A 455 17.74 -15.62 22.93
CA THR A 455 16.61 -16.46 22.49
C THR A 455 16.20 -16.01 21.10
N PHE A 456 16.14 -16.97 20.19
CA PHE A 456 15.64 -16.77 18.84
C PHE A 456 14.29 -17.46 18.75
N THR A 457 13.28 -16.71 18.33
CA THR A 457 11.96 -17.27 18.02
C THR A 457 11.72 -17.14 16.52
N MET A 458 10.96 -18.04 15.92
CA MET A 458 10.54 -17.83 14.54
C MET A 458 9.63 -16.61 14.46
N GLN A 459 9.79 -15.80 13.41
CA GLN A 459 8.87 -14.72 13.13
C GLN A 459 7.47 -15.27 12.94
N LYS A 460 6.45 -14.49 13.31
CA LYS A 460 5.05 -14.90 13.13
C LYS A 460 4.23 -13.89 12.34
N THR A 461 3.23 -14.42 11.65
CA THR A 461 2.16 -13.67 11.00
C THR A 461 0.81 -14.35 11.26
N LEU A 462 -0.25 -13.93 10.58
CA LEU A 462 -1.56 -14.60 10.60
C LEU A 462 -1.68 -15.65 9.49
N LYS A 463 -2.47 -16.71 9.69
CA LYS A 463 -2.76 -17.70 8.63
C LYS A 463 -3.69 -17.16 7.55
N ARG A 464 -4.56 -16.22 7.92
CA ARG A 464 -5.57 -15.62 7.04
C ARG A 464 -5.87 -14.19 7.47
N SER A 465 -6.42 -13.42 6.53
CA SER A 465 -6.93 -12.09 6.84
C SER A 465 -8.18 -12.16 7.70
N VAL A 466 -8.32 -11.18 8.60
CA VAL A 466 -9.48 -11.02 9.50
C VAL A 466 -9.92 -9.58 9.53
N VAL A 467 -11.21 -9.36 9.82
CA VAL A 467 -11.85 -8.04 9.78
C VAL A 467 -12.58 -7.79 11.09
N LEU A 468 -12.41 -6.60 11.63
CA LEU A 468 -13.14 -6.06 12.76
C LEU A 468 -13.80 -4.76 12.34
N CYS A 469 -15.07 -4.56 12.69
CA CYS A 469 -15.77 -3.29 12.48
C CYS A 469 -16.16 -2.70 13.84
N GLY A 470 -15.87 -1.41 14.04
CA GLY A 470 -16.18 -0.71 15.28
C GLY A 470 -16.29 0.80 15.07
N GLN A 471 -16.13 1.58 16.14
CA GLN A 471 -16.09 3.06 16.09
C GLN A 471 -14.77 3.57 16.67
N GLY A 472 -14.22 4.64 16.10
CA GLY A 472 -13.02 5.30 16.64
C GLY A 472 -13.34 6.06 17.93
N LEU A 473 -12.40 6.12 18.88
CA LEU A 473 -12.60 6.80 20.17
C LEU A 473 -12.75 8.32 20.01
N HIS A 474 -11.88 8.93 19.22
CA HIS A 474 -11.81 10.37 19.07
C HIS A 474 -12.75 10.85 17.96
N SER A 475 -12.78 10.13 16.83
CA SER A 475 -13.58 10.50 15.66
C SER A 475 -15.07 10.14 15.76
N GLY A 476 -15.42 9.05 16.46
CA GLY A 476 -16.80 8.53 16.52
C GLY A 476 -17.34 7.93 15.22
N ILE A 477 -16.53 7.91 14.16
CA ILE A 477 -16.88 7.37 12.84
C ILE A 477 -16.81 5.83 12.89
N LYS A 478 -17.74 5.14 12.22
CA LYS A 478 -17.64 3.69 12.00
C LYS A 478 -16.37 3.39 11.19
N THR A 479 -15.40 2.73 11.82
CA THR A 479 -14.12 2.36 11.22
C THR A 479 -14.01 0.85 11.12
N GLY A 480 -13.35 0.38 10.07
CA GLY A 480 -13.03 -1.03 9.86
C GLY A 480 -11.53 -1.23 10.01
N LEU A 481 -11.14 -2.34 10.63
CA LEU A 481 -9.76 -2.77 10.78
C LEU A 481 -9.61 -4.15 10.15
N ILE A 482 -8.74 -4.24 9.13
CA ILE A 482 -8.42 -5.48 8.43
C ILE A 482 -6.98 -5.86 8.75
N LEU A 483 -6.78 -7.00 9.39
CA LEU A 483 -5.45 -7.58 9.57
C LEU A 483 -5.17 -8.54 8.43
N SER A 484 -4.05 -8.38 7.73
CA SER A 484 -3.63 -9.26 6.65
C SER A 484 -2.18 -9.70 6.84
N PRO A 485 -1.85 -10.98 6.62
CA PRO A 485 -0.49 -11.45 6.81
C PRO A 485 0.48 -10.83 5.81
N LEU A 486 1.74 -10.70 6.23
CA LEU A 486 2.84 -10.21 5.40
C LEU A 486 4.00 -11.21 5.40
N PRO A 487 4.84 -11.22 4.35
CA PRO A 487 6.08 -12.00 4.32
C PRO A 487 7.04 -11.66 5.47
N PRO A 488 8.06 -12.50 5.73
CA PRO A 488 9.09 -12.22 6.71
C PRO A 488 9.73 -10.84 6.53
N ASP A 489 10.20 -10.25 7.63
CA ASP A 489 10.91 -8.97 7.69
C ASP A 489 10.11 -7.72 7.24
N SER A 490 8.81 -7.88 6.95
CA SER A 490 7.92 -6.77 6.58
C SER A 490 7.64 -5.82 7.76
N GLY A 491 7.63 -6.34 8.99
CA GLY A 491 7.21 -5.59 10.17
C GLY A 491 5.70 -5.35 10.24
N ILE A 492 5.28 -4.53 11.19
CA ILE A 492 3.88 -4.07 11.30
C ILE A 492 3.69 -2.81 10.48
N VAL A 493 2.75 -2.84 9.54
CA VAL A 493 2.49 -1.76 8.58
C VAL A 493 1.03 -1.36 8.63
N PHE A 494 0.74 -0.09 8.91
CA PHE A 494 -0.59 0.48 8.81
C PHE A 494 -0.84 1.02 7.39
N CYS A 495 -1.96 0.65 6.78
CA CYS A 495 -2.39 1.05 5.44
C CYS A 495 -3.75 1.75 5.51
N ASP A 496 -3.89 2.86 4.79
CA ASP A 496 -5.14 3.61 4.76
C ASP A 496 -6.07 2.97 3.74
N ILE A 497 -7.31 2.63 4.13
CA ILE A 497 -8.25 1.92 3.24
C ILE A 497 -8.64 2.79 2.03
N SER A 498 -8.68 4.11 2.19
CA SER A 498 -9.16 5.05 1.15
C SER A 498 -8.06 5.47 0.17
N THR A 499 -6.84 5.67 0.65
CA THR A 499 -5.71 6.20 -0.15
C THR A 499 -4.66 5.14 -0.49
N GLY A 500 -4.59 4.05 0.27
CA GLY A 500 -3.55 3.03 0.14
C GLY A 500 -2.18 3.44 0.71
N GLU A 501 -2.02 4.66 1.24
CA GLU A 501 -0.77 5.12 1.84
C GLU A 501 -0.38 4.23 3.04
N THR A 502 0.93 4.02 3.25
CA THR A 502 1.45 3.12 4.29
C THR A 502 2.41 3.81 5.26
N ILE A 503 2.36 3.38 6.52
CA ILE A 503 3.22 3.84 7.60
C ILE A 503 3.61 2.65 8.48
N ARG A 504 4.91 2.48 8.74
CA ARG A 504 5.42 1.39 9.57
C ARG A 504 5.21 1.73 11.05
N ALA A 505 4.85 0.75 11.87
CA ALA A 505 4.81 0.90 13.32
C ALA A 505 6.25 0.98 13.86
N HIS A 506 6.81 2.19 13.85
CA HIS A 506 8.21 2.42 14.19
C HIS A 506 8.38 3.78 14.88
N LEU A 507 9.32 3.83 15.83
CA LEU A 507 9.58 5.00 16.67
C LEU A 507 9.84 6.31 15.90
N ASP A 508 10.41 6.21 14.69
CA ASP A 508 10.73 7.39 13.86
C ASP A 508 9.51 8.11 13.30
N TYR A 509 8.35 7.46 13.31
CA TYR A 509 7.11 8.03 12.80
C TYR A 509 6.19 8.54 13.91
N VAL A 510 6.61 8.51 15.18
CA VAL A 510 5.80 8.98 16.32
C VAL A 510 5.66 10.50 16.26
N ASP A 511 4.41 10.99 16.25
CA ASP A 511 4.06 12.41 16.11
C ASP A 511 3.43 13.00 17.37
N SER A 512 2.29 12.44 17.83
CA SER A 512 1.54 12.90 19.00
C SER A 512 1.51 11.83 20.07
N THR A 513 1.65 12.25 21.33
CA THR A 513 1.67 11.37 22.53
C THR A 513 0.89 11.92 23.71
N ASP A 514 0.15 13.02 23.56
CA ASP A 514 -0.44 13.71 24.74
C ASP A 514 -1.61 12.93 25.36
N PHE A 515 -2.33 12.11 24.57
CA PHE A 515 -3.44 11.27 25.04
C PHE A 515 -3.46 9.84 24.49
N ALA A 516 -2.84 9.60 23.33
CA ALA A 516 -2.69 8.30 22.70
C ALA A 516 -1.44 8.31 21.82
N THR A 517 -0.92 7.14 21.45
CA THR A 517 0.24 7.05 20.57
C THR A 517 -0.21 7.15 19.12
N GLY A 518 0.28 8.18 18.42
CA GLY A 518 0.00 8.42 17.00
C GLY A 518 1.23 8.36 16.12
N LEU A 519 1.06 7.85 14.89
CA LEU A 519 2.09 7.83 13.86
C LEU A 519 1.74 8.77 12.71
N ARG A 520 2.73 9.50 12.18
CA ARG A 520 2.60 10.36 11.00
C ARG A 520 3.70 10.11 9.98
N LYS A 521 3.31 10.05 8.70
CA LYS A 521 4.23 10.06 7.56
C LYS A 521 3.58 10.84 6.42
N GLY A 522 4.12 12.02 6.12
CA GLY A 522 3.48 12.95 5.19
C GLY A 522 2.12 13.45 5.71
N LYS A 523 1.05 13.28 4.92
CA LYS A 523 -0.32 13.66 5.30
C LYS A 523 -1.05 12.58 6.10
N LYS A 524 -0.61 11.31 6.01
CA LYS A 524 -1.20 10.19 6.73
C LYS A 524 -0.96 10.28 8.23
N VAL A 525 -2.02 10.03 9.00
CA VAL A 525 -1.99 9.91 10.45
C VAL A 525 -2.71 8.64 10.88
N VAL A 526 -2.13 7.92 11.83
CA VAL A 526 -2.77 6.77 12.50
C VAL A 526 -2.77 7.05 13.99
N ARG A 527 -3.91 6.87 14.66
CA ARG A 527 -4.06 7.16 16.10
C ARG A 527 -4.58 5.94 16.88
N THR A 528 -4.29 5.93 18.17
CA THR A 528 -4.83 4.96 19.14
C THR A 528 -4.37 3.53 18.86
N ILE A 529 -3.08 3.37 18.55
CA ILE A 529 -2.50 2.09 18.10
C ILE A 529 -2.03 1.20 19.25
N GLU A 530 -1.90 1.74 20.46
CA GLU A 530 -1.30 1.09 21.62
C GLU A 530 -1.95 -0.26 21.95
N HIS A 531 -3.28 -0.36 21.96
CA HIS A 531 -3.97 -1.61 22.31
C HIS A 531 -3.71 -2.73 21.29
N ILE A 532 -3.85 -2.43 20.00
CA ILE A 532 -3.58 -3.43 18.95
C ILE A 532 -2.10 -3.81 18.94
N LEU A 533 -1.18 -2.85 19.10
CA LEU A 533 0.24 -3.14 19.19
C LEU A 533 0.58 -3.99 20.42
N ALA A 534 -0.09 -3.78 21.56
CA ALA A 534 0.11 -4.60 22.76
C ALA A 534 -0.29 -6.06 22.50
N VAL A 535 -1.42 -6.29 21.82
CA VAL A 535 -1.82 -7.64 21.40
C VAL A 535 -0.78 -8.25 20.46
N LEU A 536 -0.39 -7.54 19.40
CA LEU A 536 0.58 -8.05 18.44
C LEU A 536 1.93 -8.36 19.10
N HIS A 537 2.36 -7.54 20.05
CA HIS A 537 3.55 -7.76 20.85
C HIS A 537 3.45 -9.04 21.68
N MET A 538 2.37 -9.22 22.45
CA MET A 538 2.20 -10.36 23.34
C MET A 538 1.92 -11.67 22.60
N TYR A 539 1.32 -11.60 21.41
CA TYR A 539 1.14 -12.74 20.51
C TYR A 539 2.37 -13.02 19.64
N ARG A 540 3.42 -12.19 19.74
CA ARG A 540 4.68 -12.28 18.99
C ARG A 540 4.47 -12.23 17.46
N ILE A 541 3.53 -11.43 16.98
CA ILE A 541 3.29 -11.25 15.54
C ILE A 541 4.20 -10.17 15.00
N ASN A 542 5.10 -10.52 14.09
CA ASN A 542 6.13 -9.63 13.56
C ASN A 542 5.72 -8.95 12.25
N ASN A 543 4.99 -9.66 11.40
CA ASN A 543 4.72 -9.24 10.02
C ASN A 543 3.22 -9.16 9.77
N LEU A 544 2.70 -7.94 9.63
CA LEU A 544 1.26 -7.73 9.48
C LEU A 544 0.93 -6.42 8.79
N LEU A 545 -0.02 -6.46 7.87
CA LEU A 545 -0.65 -5.30 7.26
C LEU A 545 -1.96 -5.01 7.99
N ILE A 546 -2.08 -3.82 8.55
CA ILE A 546 -3.28 -3.33 9.26
C ILE A 546 -3.93 -2.27 8.38
N LYS A 547 -5.02 -2.63 7.67
CA LYS A 547 -5.78 -1.66 6.88
C LYS A 547 -6.86 -1.03 7.75
N MET A 548 -6.89 0.29 7.83
CA MET A 548 -7.86 1.04 8.63
C MET A 548 -8.06 2.45 8.06
N GLY A 549 -9.00 3.21 8.62
CA GLY A 549 -9.05 4.67 8.42
C GLY A 549 -7.98 5.37 9.27
N ASP A 550 -8.26 6.59 9.75
CA ASP A 550 -7.33 7.38 10.56
C ASP A 550 -7.15 6.87 12.00
N GLU A 551 -8.09 6.06 12.50
CA GLU A 551 -8.18 5.66 13.90
C GLU A 551 -8.57 4.19 14.07
N VAL A 552 -7.88 3.52 15.00
CA VAL A 552 -8.17 2.13 15.37
C VAL A 552 -9.51 2.10 16.13
N PRO A 553 -10.42 1.15 15.84
CA PRO A 553 -11.69 1.06 16.56
C PRO A 553 -11.45 0.78 18.05
N ILE A 554 -12.02 1.58 18.96
CA ILE A 554 -11.75 1.41 20.40
C ILE A 554 -12.51 0.25 21.05
N MET A 555 -13.55 -0.25 20.39
CA MET A 555 -14.38 -1.33 20.91
C MET A 555 -14.95 -0.98 22.29
N ASP A 556 -14.74 -1.79 23.31
CA ASP A 556 -15.19 -1.53 24.69
C ASP A 556 -14.18 -0.74 25.54
N GLY A 557 -13.11 -0.23 24.92
CA GLY A 557 -12.00 0.44 25.62
C GLY A 557 -10.90 -0.49 26.10
N SER A 558 -11.00 -1.80 25.88
CA SER A 558 -9.98 -2.80 26.22
C SER A 558 -9.28 -3.34 24.96
N ALA A 559 -8.36 -4.30 25.13
CA ALA A 559 -7.70 -5.01 24.03
C ALA A 559 -8.28 -6.43 23.77
N SER A 560 -9.39 -6.78 24.45
CA SER A 560 -9.97 -8.13 24.41
C SER A 560 -10.41 -8.55 23.01
N ASP A 561 -11.11 -7.66 22.29
CA ASP A 561 -11.61 -7.95 20.95
C ASP A 561 -10.47 -8.14 19.94
N PHE A 562 -9.35 -7.44 20.11
CA PHE A 562 -8.15 -7.64 19.29
C PHE A 562 -7.50 -9.00 19.56
N CYS A 563 -7.53 -9.49 20.81
CA CYS A 563 -7.08 -10.84 21.12
C CYS A 563 -7.92 -11.88 20.36
N GLY A 564 -9.24 -11.78 20.43
CA GLY A 564 -10.15 -12.67 19.69
C GLY A 564 -9.92 -12.60 18.18
N LEU A 565 -9.78 -11.38 17.63
CA LEU A 565 -9.51 -11.17 16.21
C LEU A 565 -8.22 -11.86 15.74
N VAL A 566 -7.13 -11.73 16.50
CA VAL A 566 -5.85 -12.39 16.20
C VAL A 566 -5.96 -13.91 16.28
N GLU A 567 -6.69 -14.44 17.27
CA GLU A 567 -6.94 -15.87 17.41
C GLU A 567 -7.75 -16.44 16.26
N ASP A 568 -8.78 -15.73 15.80
CA ASP A 568 -9.60 -16.07 14.64
C ASP A 568 -8.77 -16.10 13.35
N GLY A 569 -7.77 -15.22 13.24
CA GLY A 569 -6.82 -15.20 12.13
C GLY A 569 -5.85 -16.38 12.15
N GLY A 570 -5.60 -16.94 13.33
CA GLY A 570 -4.65 -18.02 13.57
C GLY A 570 -3.20 -17.59 13.39
N LEU A 571 -2.28 -18.07 14.24
CA LEU A 571 -0.86 -17.75 14.13
C LEU A 571 -0.13 -18.68 13.16
N GLU A 572 0.72 -18.12 12.32
CA GLU A 572 1.62 -18.84 11.41
C GLU A 572 3.07 -18.48 11.70
N GLU A 573 3.93 -19.49 11.87
CA GLU A 573 5.37 -19.29 11.98
C GLU A 573 5.99 -19.19 10.60
N GLN A 574 6.97 -18.30 10.46
CA GLN A 574 7.70 -18.06 9.23
C GLN A 574 9.15 -18.50 9.39
N ASP A 575 9.78 -18.98 8.31
CA ASP A 575 11.14 -19.56 8.29
C ASP A 575 12.28 -18.52 8.44
N VAL A 576 12.06 -17.47 9.24
CA VAL A 576 13.04 -16.42 9.56
C VAL A 576 13.01 -16.19 11.07
N PHE A 577 14.19 -16.02 11.68
CA PHE A 577 14.29 -15.77 13.11
C PHE A 577 14.01 -14.30 13.46
N CYS A 578 13.39 -14.09 14.61
CA CYS A 578 13.26 -12.80 15.29
C CYS A 578 14.26 -12.77 16.45
N GLU A 579 15.09 -11.73 16.48
CA GLU A 579 16.04 -11.49 17.56
C GLU A 579 15.40 -10.61 18.64
N GLU A 580 15.55 -10.98 19.91
CA GLU A 580 15.15 -10.12 21.03
C GLU A 580 16.14 -8.98 21.25
N LEU A 581 15.63 -7.80 21.56
CA LEU A 581 16.39 -6.69 22.08
C LEU A 581 16.68 -6.93 23.57
N VAL A 582 17.92 -7.29 23.87
CA VAL A 582 18.39 -7.55 25.24
C VAL A 582 18.87 -6.26 25.88
N ILE A 583 18.26 -5.88 26.99
CA ILE A 583 18.68 -4.73 27.80
C ILE A 583 19.84 -5.16 28.70
N ASP A 584 21.02 -4.61 28.45
CA ASP A 584 22.28 -4.97 29.12
C ASP A 584 22.72 -3.96 30.20
N LYS A 585 22.11 -2.78 30.22
CA LYS A 585 22.31 -1.72 31.20
C LYS A 585 21.00 -1.02 31.53
N VAL A 586 21.01 -0.18 32.55
CA VAL A 586 19.84 0.62 32.93
C VAL A 586 19.72 1.84 32.02
N TYR A 587 18.54 2.05 31.46
CA TYR A 587 18.13 3.29 30.83
C TYR A 587 17.05 3.94 31.68
N GLU A 588 17.17 5.24 31.96
CA GLU A 588 16.24 5.99 32.79
C GLU A 588 15.93 7.32 32.11
N ALA A 589 14.66 7.59 31.87
CA ALA A 589 14.22 8.84 31.27
C ALA A 589 14.18 9.95 32.33
N ALA A 590 15.00 10.99 32.14
CA ALA A 590 15.02 12.17 33.00
C ALA A 590 14.01 13.22 32.49
N PHE A 591 13.18 13.76 33.39
CA PHE A 591 12.18 14.77 33.09
C PHE A 591 12.49 16.08 33.82
N ALA A 592 12.37 17.23 33.13
CA ALA A 592 12.69 18.55 33.70
C ALA A 592 11.73 18.97 34.83
N GLU A 593 10.47 18.55 34.74
CA GLU A 593 9.46 18.66 35.80
C GLU A 593 8.93 17.25 36.06
N THR A 594 9.39 16.60 37.13
CA THR A 594 9.04 15.20 37.35
C THR A 594 7.61 15.03 37.84
N ASN A 595 7.01 15.95 38.61
CA ASN A 595 5.68 15.75 39.23
C ASN A 595 5.47 14.32 39.80
N GLY A 596 6.55 13.67 40.29
CA GLY A 596 6.54 12.28 40.76
C GLY A 596 6.57 11.19 39.67
N LYS A 597 6.61 11.53 38.39
CA LYS A 597 6.76 10.62 37.24
C LYS A 597 8.19 10.13 37.07
N SER A 598 8.35 8.83 36.84
CA SER A 598 9.64 8.22 36.49
C SER A 598 9.43 6.95 35.68
N ILE A 599 10.33 6.67 34.74
CA ILE A 599 10.35 5.40 34.02
C ILE A 599 11.79 4.99 33.70
N SER A 600 12.09 3.73 33.97
CA SER A 600 13.38 3.11 33.66
C SER A 600 13.19 1.69 33.16
N ILE A 601 14.19 1.18 32.43
CA ILE A 601 14.32 -0.22 32.06
C ILE A 601 15.71 -0.71 32.41
N GLY A 602 15.80 -1.90 33.01
CA GLY A 602 17.08 -2.53 33.33
C GLY A 602 17.13 -3.99 32.89
N PRO A 603 18.31 -4.63 33.03
CA PRO A 603 18.49 -6.04 32.67
C PRO A 603 17.57 -6.97 33.46
N ALA A 604 16.97 -7.94 32.77
CA ALA A 604 16.17 -9.01 33.38
C ALA A 604 16.14 -10.24 32.46
N GLU A 605 15.77 -11.41 32.99
CA GLU A 605 15.67 -12.67 32.23
C GLU A 605 14.46 -12.72 31.29
N SER A 606 13.43 -11.91 31.56
CA SER A 606 12.21 -11.80 30.75
C SER A 606 11.67 -10.38 30.78
N LEU A 607 10.74 -10.06 29.89
CA LEU A 607 9.98 -8.82 29.97
C LEU A 607 9.13 -8.82 31.24
N SER A 608 9.31 -7.80 32.07
CA SER A 608 8.45 -7.52 33.22
C SER A 608 8.21 -6.02 33.35
N ILE A 609 7.05 -5.64 33.87
CA ILE A 609 6.65 -4.24 34.05
C ILE A 609 6.11 -4.07 35.45
N HIS A 610 6.81 -3.29 36.25
CA HIS A 610 6.33 -2.84 37.55
C HIS A 610 5.81 -1.42 37.40
N TYR A 611 4.51 -1.22 37.62
CA TYR A 611 3.88 0.09 37.50
C TYR A 611 3.25 0.51 38.83
N THR A 612 3.46 1.77 39.21
CA THR A 612 2.79 2.42 40.36
C THR A 612 2.04 3.67 39.91
N LEU A 613 0.77 3.79 40.31
CA LEU A 613 -0.01 5.01 40.17
C LEU A 613 -0.51 5.50 41.53
N GLU A 614 -0.70 6.81 41.63
CA GLU A 614 -1.12 7.50 42.83
C GLU A 614 -1.93 8.74 42.44
N TYR A 615 -3.25 8.61 42.47
CA TYR A 615 -4.20 9.68 42.19
C TYR A 615 -5.17 9.86 43.37
N PRO A 616 -5.86 11.01 43.48
CA PRO A 616 -7.00 11.14 44.37
C PRO A 616 -8.06 10.05 44.10
N ALA A 617 -8.98 9.87 45.06
CA ALA A 617 -10.16 9.04 44.84
C ALA A 617 -10.88 9.45 43.53
N PRO A 618 -11.47 8.51 42.77
CA PRO A 618 -11.68 7.08 43.09
C PRO A 618 -10.49 6.17 42.81
N ILE A 619 -9.46 6.64 42.11
CA ILE A 619 -8.36 5.79 41.63
C ILE A 619 -7.48 5.32 42.80
N GLY A 620 -7.09 6.25 43.68
CA GLY A 620 -6.22 5.96 44.81
C GLY A 620 -4.78 5.59 44.40
N ARG A 621 -4.07 4.90 45.29
CA ARG A 621 -2.77 4.29 44.99
C ARG A 621 -2.97 2.85 44.52
N GLN A 622 -2.46 2.52 43.32
CA GLN A 622 -2.45 1.16 42.80
C GLN A 622 -1.05 0.79 42.33
N GLU A 623 -0.72 -0.49 42.43
CA GLU A 623 0.58 -1.03 42.07
C GLU A 623 0.39 -2.42 41.48
N PHE A 624 1.04 -2.70 40.35
CA PHE A 624 0.94 -4.01 39.70
C PHE A 624 2.29 -4.41 39.10
N LEU A 625 2.61 -5.70 39.21
CA LEU A 625 3.77 -6.33 38.59
C LEU A 625 3.28 -7.29 37.51
N PHE A 626 3.51 -6.92 36.26
CA PHE A 626 3.33 -7.79 35.12
C PHE A 626 4.60 -8.58 34.84
N GLU A 627 4.46 -9.89 34.68
CA GLU A 627 5.52 -10.79 34.22
C GLU A 627 5.05 -11.46 32.92
N SER A 628 5.90 -11.45 31.89
CA SER A 628 5.57 -12.07 30.61
C SER A 628 5.56 -13.60 30.73
N ALA A 629 4.41 -14.16 31.10
CA ALA A 629 4.16 -15.59 31.24
C ALA A 629 3.42 -16.20 30.01
N GLY A 630 3.47 -15.50 28.87
CA GLY A 630 2.82 -15.91 27.62
C GLY A 630 1.51 -15.18 27.32
N LYS A 631 0.97 -15.42 26.11
CA LYS A 631 -0.21 -14.70 25.58
C LYS A 631 -1.48 -14.89 26.41
N GLU A 632 -1.67 -16.07 27.02
CA GLU A 632 -2.86 -16.36 27.83
C GLU A 632 -2.90 -15.53 29.12
N TYR A 633 -1.74 -15.34 29.76
CA TYR A 633 -1.64 -14.48 30.94
C TYR A 633 -1.99 -13.04 30.58
N PHE A 634 -1.43 -12.51 29.48
CA PHE A 634 -1.79 -11.18 28.98
C PHE A 634 -3.29 -11.06 28.67
N LYS A 635 -3.87 -12.04 27.98
CA LYS A 635 -5.29 -12.07 27.58
C LYS A 635 -6.23 -12.01 28.78
N ASN A 636 -5.88 -12.67 29.88
CA ASN A 636 -6.74 -12.76 31.06
C ASN A 636 -6.50 -11.61 32.06
N GLU A 637 -5.24 -11.17 32.21
CA GLU A 637 -4.85 -10.25 33.30
C GLU A 637 -4.71 -8.79 32.86
N ILE A 638 -4.38 -8.52 31.59
CA ILE A 638 -4.06 -7.17 31.12
C ILE A 638 -5.01 -6.71 30.02
N ALA A 639 -5.21 -7.54 28.99
CA ALA A 639 -6.06 -7.20 27.84
C ALA A 639 -7.48 -6.72 28.21
N PRO A 640 -8.15 -7.21 29.29
CA PRO A 640 -9.48 -6.75 29.64
C PRO A 640 -9.53 -5.39 30.32
N ALA A 641 -8.40 -4.80 30.72
CA ALA A 641 -8.36 -3.50 31.38
C ALA A 641 -8.71 -2.38 30.40
N ARG A 642 -9.70 -1.55 30.78
CA ARG A 642 -10.23 -0.51 29.89
C ARG A 642 -9.55 0.85 30.08
N THR A 643 -9.57 1.64 29.01
CA THR A 643 -9.21 3.05 29.06
C THR A 643 -10.11 3.83 30.01
N PHE A 644 -9.58 4.91 30.59
CA PHE A 644 -10.27 5.72 31.57
C PHE A 644 -9.97 7.21 31.41
N GLY A 645 -10.93 8.04 31.79
CA GLY A 645 -10.80 9.50 31.73
C GLY A 645 -11.63 10.20 32.80
N PHE A 646 -11.29 11.45 33.10
CA PHE A 646 -12.04 12.27 34.06
C PHE A 646 -13.08 13.13 33.36
N LEU A 647 -14.27 13.24 33.94
CA LEU A 647 -15.39 14.04 33.40
C LEU A 647 -15.00 15.52 33.22
N LYS A 648 -14.23 16.08 34.16
CA LYS A 648 -13.71 17.46 34.07
C LYS A 648 -12.80 17.71 32.87
N ASP A 649 -12.15 16.67 32.35
CA ASP A 649 -11.27 16.74 31.19
C ASP A 649 -12.03 16.47 29.89
N TYR A 650 -13.25 15.94 29.97
CA TYR A 650 -14.13 15.68 28.84
C TYR A 650 -14.51 16.96 28.08
N GLY A 651 -14.80 18.06 28.79
CA GLY A 651 -15.11 19.35 28.15
C GLY A 651 -13.95 19.90 27.31
N LYS A 652 -12.69 19.70 27.75
CA LYS A 652 -11.50 20.08 26.97
C LYS A 652 -11.30 19.17 25.75
N LEU A 653 -11.57 17.88 25.89
CA LEU A 653 -11.49 16.93 24.78
C LEU A 653 -12.59 17.17 23.73
N GLU A 654 -13.78 17.60 24.15
CA GLU A 654 -14.88 18.00 23.27
C GLU A 654 -14.57 19.29 22.50
N GLU A 655 -14.02 20.31 23.18
CA GLU A 655 -13.52 21.54 22.55
C GLU A 655 -12.40 21.28 21.52
N MET A 656 -11.60 20.22 21.73
CA MET A 656 -10.55 19.78 20.80
C MET A 656 -11.04 18.83 19.69
N GLY A 657 -12.33 18.47 19.68
CA GLY A 657 -12.90 17.53 18.71
C GLY A 657 -12.45 16.08 18.89
N LEU A 658 -11.94 15.72 20.08
CA LEU A 658 -11.36 14.41 20.43
C LEU A 658 -12.28 13.55 21.32
N ALA A 659 -13.52 13.98 21.58
CA ALA A 659 -14.48 13.27 22.42
C ALA A 659 -15.71 12.72 21.66
N SER A 660 -15.77 12.90 20.34
CA SER A 660 -16.97 12.58 19.53
C SER A 660 -17.33 11.09 19.48
N GLY A 661 -16.35 10.20 19.73
CA GLY A 661 -16.56 8.74 19.77
C GLY A 661 -16.56 8.12 21.17
N GLY A 662 -16.29 8.90 22.22
CA GLY A 662 -16.26 8.47 23.62
C GLY A 662 -17.66 8.21 24.15
N ARG A 663 -18.26 7.06 23.81
CA ARG A 663 -19.55 6.64 24.38
C ARG A 663 -19.34 6.11 25.81
N LEU A 664 -20.36 6.25 26.66
CA LEU A 664 -20.37 5.70 28.03
C LEU A 664 -20.05 4.19 28.09
N SER A 665 -20.15 3.46 26.98
CA SER A 665 -19.84 2.04 26.89
C SER A 665 -18.37 1.68 26.65
N ASN A 666 -17.53 2.64 26.22
CA ASN A 666 -16.21 2.35 25.64
C ASN A 666 -15.02 2.96 26.43
N LEU A 667 -15.28 3.57 27.58
CA LEU A 667 -14.28 4.15 28.49
C LEU A 667 -14.81 4.13 29.92
N ILE A 668 -13.94 4.09 30.93
CA ILE A 668 -14.30 4.28 32.34
C ILE A 668 -14.30 5.78 32.65
N LEU A 669 -15.45 6.32 33.02
CA LEU A 669 -15.63 7.75 33.31
C LEU A 669 -15.56 7.99 34.83
N LEU A 670 -14.70 8.92 35.22
CA LEU A 670 -14.41 9.24 36.62
C LEU A 670 -14.86 10.65 36.95
N ASP A 671 -15.52 10.84 38.09
CA ASP A 671 -15.94 12.15 38.59
C ASP A 671 -16.07 12.14 40.11
N ASP A 672 -15.71 13.26 40.75
CA ASP A 672 -15.89 13.53 42.19
C ASP A 672 -15.79 12.30 43.11
N GLY A 673 -14.66 11.59 43.05
CA GLY A 673 -14.38 10.48 43.95
C GLY A 673 -15.05 9.15 43.63
N LYS A 674 -15.74 9.00 42.49
CA LYS A 674 -16.43 7.76 42.09
C LYS A 674 -16.29 7.43 40.59
N VAL A 675 -16.49 6.15 40.27
CA VAL A 675 -16.67 5.67 38.89
C VAL A 675 -18.14 5.85 38.51
N LEU A 676 -18.43 6.45 37.36
CA LEU A 676 -19.78 6.91 37.02
C LEU A 676 -20.61 5.89 36.23
N ASN A 677 -19.99 5.17 35.31
CA ASN A 677 -20.70 4.51 34.20
C ASN A 677 -20.57 2.98 34.18
N THR A 678 -19.67 2.40 34.98
CA THR A 678 -19.43 0.95 35.00
C THR A 678 -18.82 0.48 36.31
N ALA A 679 -19.02 -0.80 36.66
CA ALA A 679 -18.17 -1.48 37.63
C ALA A 679 -16.77 -1.74 37.03
N LEU A 680 -15.75 -1.80 37.90
CA LEU A 680 -14.41 -2.22 37.50
C LEU A 680 -14.37 -3.74 37.30
N ARG A 681 -13.64 -4.20 36.29
CA ARG A 681 -13.34 -5.63 36.03
C ARG A 681 -12.30 -6.15 37.02
N PHE A 682 -11.40 -5.27 37.46
CA PHE A 682 -10.39 -5.55 38.47
C PHE A 682 -10.33 -4.41 39.50
N PRO A 683 -10.06 -4.69 40.78
CA PRO A 683 -9.82 -3.63 41.77
C PRO A 683 -8.69 -2.66 41.36
N ASP A 684 -7.73 -3.16 40.61
CA ASP A 684 -6.52 -2.51 40.11
C ASP A 684 -6.57 -2.28 38.57
N GLU A 685 -7.77 -2.10 37.99
CA GLU A 685 -7.95 -1.97 36.53
C GLU A 685 -7.17 -0.79 35.91
N PHE A 686 -7.01 0.33 36.63
CA PHE A 686 -6.32 1.53 36.11
C PHE A 686 -4.82 1.30 35.91
N VAL A 687 -4.15 0.62 36.85
CA VAL A 687 -2.71 0.29 36.71
C VAL A 687 -2.48 -0.75 35.62
N ARG A 688 -3.38 -1.73 35.47
CA ARG A 688 -3.32 -2.72 34.40
C ARG A 688 -3.46 -2.08 33.02
N HIS A 689 -4.34 -1.10 32.87
CA HIS A 689 -4.46 -0.33 31.62
C HIS A 689 -3.17 0.45 31.31
N LYS A 690 -2.51 1.06 32.30
CA LYS A 690 -1.21 1.73 32.06
C LYS A 690 -0.11 0.76 31.65
N ILE A 691 -0.16 -0.48 32.12
CA ILE A 691 0.74 -1.55 31.64
C ILE A 691 0.40 -1.95 30.21
N LEU A 692 -0.89 -2.04 29.85
CA LEU A 692 -1.34 -2.27 28.47
C LEU A 692 -0.77 -1.20 27.52
N ASP A 693 -0.83 0.07 27.90
CA ASP A 693 -0.25 1.18 27.15
C ASP A 693 1.26 0.99 26.91
N ILE A 694 2.02 0.67 27.96
CA ILE A 694 3.47 0.43 27.86
C ILE A 694 3.78 -0.75 26.94
N LEU A 695 3.02 -1.85 27.03
CA LEU A 695 3.20 -3.03 26.20
C LEU A 695 2.99 -2.73 24.71
N GLY A 696 2.08 -1.81 24.40
CA GLY A 696 1.84 -1.31 23.05
C GLY A 696 2.96 -0.40 22.56
N ASP A 697 3.30 0.61 23.36
CA ASP A 697 4.32 1.60 23.01
C ASP A 697 5.67 0.93 22.76
N ILE A 698 6.13 0.06 23.67
CA ILE A 698 7.44 -0.60 23.55
C ILE A 698 7.56 -1.42 22.26
N TYR A 699 6.44 -1.86 21.67
CA TYR A 699 6.46 -2.61 20.43
C TYR A 699 6.85 -1.77 19.21
N LEU A 700 6.83 -0.44 19.32
CA LEU A 700 7.40 0.48 18.32
C LEU A 700 8.92 0.34 18.16
N LEU A 701 9.58 -0.41 19.06
CA LEU A 701 10.96 -0.82 18.87
C LEU A 701 11.11 -1.91 17.79
N GLY A 702 10.01 -2.49 17.31
CA GLY A 702 9.98 -3.46 16.21
C GLY A 702 10.55 -4.85 16.55
N ARG A 703 10.97 -5.07 17.80
CA ARG A 703 11.51 -6.34 18.29
C ARG A 703 10.98 -6.64 19.69
N PRO A 704 10.79 -7.93 20.04
CA PRO A 704 10.68 -8.38 21.43
C PRO A 704 11.74 -7.73 22.33
N VAL A 705 11.34 -7.24 23.50
CA VAL A 705 12.30 -6.71 24.48
C VAL A 705 12.46 -7.66 25.65
N ARG A 706 13.71 -7.82 26.11
CA ARG A 706 14.03 -8.50 27.36
C ARG A 706 14.62 -7.51 28.36
N GLY A 707 13.87 -7.24 29.42
CA GLY A 707 14.24 -6.29 30.46
C GLY A 707 13.09 -6.03 31.43
N LYS A 708 13.40 -5.41 32.57
CA LYS A 708 12.42 -5.00 33.57
C LYS A 708 12.16 -3.50 33.48
N ILE A 709 10.93 -3.11 33.19
CA ILE A 709 10.47 -1.72 33.23
C ILE A 709 9.97 -1.41 34.63
N THR A 710 10.40 -0.29 35.19
CA THR A 710 9.83 0.28 36.42
C THR A 710 9.28 1.65 36.09
N ALA A 711 7.97 1.84 36.27
CA ALA A 711 7.26 3.05 35.88
C ALA A 711 6.40 3.58 37.04
N ARG A 712 6.39 4.90 37.21
CA ARG A 712 5.54 5.60 38.17
C ARG A 712 4.85 6.76 37.46
N MET A 713 3.53 6.80 37.49
CA MET A 713 2.71 7.93 37.01
C MET A 713 2.95 8.35 35.53
N THR A 714 3.53 7.49 34.71
CA THR A 714 3.89 7.79 33.31
C THR A 714 2.75 7.56 32.31
N GLY A 715 2.73 8.34 31.23
CA GLY A 715 1.91 8.09 30.04
C GLY A 715 2.77 7.89 28.79
N HIS A 716 2.16 7.97 27.62
CA HIS A 716 2.81 7.71 26.33
C HIS A 716 4.04 8.60 26.10
N ARG A 717 3.97 9.88 26.45
CA ARG A 717 5.12 10.80 26.32
C ARG A 717 6.37 10.29 27.04
N GLU A 718 6.21 9.84 28.28
CA GLU A 718 7.33 9.31 29.08
C GLU A 718 7.78 7.94 28.57
N ASN A 719 6.86 7.08 28.12
CA ASN A 719 7.17 5.81 27.48
C ASN A 719 8.06 6.03 26.25
N ILE A 720 7.63 6.88 25.31
CA ILE A 720 8.36 7.18 24.07
C ILE A 720 9.74 7.81 24.37
N ALA A 721 9.87 8.61 25.43
CA ALA A 721 11.17 9.14 25.86
C ALA A 721 12.14 8.02 26.25
N LEU A 722 11.69 7.02 27.02
CA LEU A 722 12.49 5.83 27.34
C LEU A 722 12.89 5.07 26.07
N LEU A 723 11.96 4.84 25.15
CA LEU A 723 12.21 4.11 23.90
C LEU A 723 13.30 4.79 23.05
N ARG A 724 13.29 6.12 22.98
CA ARG A 724 14.33 6.90 22.27
C ARG A 724 15.72 6.72 22.90
N MET A 725 15.79 6.60 24.23
CA MET A 725 17.06 6.32 24.92
C MET A 725 17.57 4.91 24.65
N ILE A 726 16.67 3.91 24.65
CA ILE A 726 17.01 2.54 24.27
C ILE A 726 17.56 2.53 22.84
N LYS A 727 16.84 3.14 21.88
CA LYS A 727 17.30 3.24 20.49
C LYS A 727 18.68 3.88 20.36
N ALA A 728 18.95 4.97 21.09
CA ALA A 728 20.25 5.62 21.08
C ALA A 728 21.38 4.75 21.66
N GLY A 729 21.06 3.87 22.60
CA GLY A 729 22.01 2.93 23.23
C GLY A 729 22.34 1.69 22.40
N HIS A 730 21.53 1.39 21.38
CA HIS A 730 21.70 0.24 20.50
C HIS A 730 21.80 0.74 19.03
N PRO A 731 22.99 1.15 18.53
CA PRO A 731 23.11 1.70 17.17
C PRO A 731 22.86 0.67 16.05
N ASP A 732 22.96 -0.64 16.33
CA ASP A 732 22.59 -1.74 15.40
C ASP A 732 21.08 -1.92 15.22
N PHE A 733 20.29 -0.96 15.70
CA PHE A 733 18.84 -0.91 15.63
C PHE A 733 18.30 -0.43 14.27
N LEU A 734 19.19 -0.07 13.33
CA LEU A 734 18.87 0.41 11.97
C LEU A 734 18.62 -0.73 10.98
#